data_AF-A0A929DZW8-F1
#
_entry.id   AF-A0A929DZW8-F1
#
_cell.length_a   1.000
_cell.length_b   1.000
_cell.length_c   1.000
_cell.angle_alpha   90.00
_cell.angle_beta   90.00
_cell.angle_gamma   90.00
#
_symmetry.space_group_name_H-M   'P 1'
#
loop_
_entity.id
_entity.type
_entity.pdbx_description
1 polymer ?
#
loop_
_entity_poly.entity_id
_entity_poly.type
_entity_poly.pdbx_seq_one_letter_code
_entity_poly.pdbx_strand_id
1 'polypeptide(L)'
;MRITLGICAGFLMLFMANVEIRSQLLINEFVASNSSGGYYDVFSQDYPDWIELHNSSDANIDLSGFYLTDDLNDPGKWTIPSGTIIPARGFALFFADDRDTLNHANFKLSAEGESIGLSNRDKNLIDSLVYLPQTTNISMGRVMEDPSTWAYFPTATPNAGNTSSGYTGKALAPVLNIPAGFFDSPLVLLMDCPGGSAIRYTLDGSKPNASSTLYHDPLVIESNTVVNAMCLEEGFMNSDIVTHTYFIGEQVSLPVFSFSMHPGLAGSFPQTTETVPHVEFFDQDRNQILSQDIGARITGLVGIHPMKSFSLYARSEYGENRLNHRFFKDKVNTSYKNLVLRNGGYQDYSYTYLRDGLIQSFVKENLDLEYQAYQPVIVFKNGSYHGLMNLREKQNEFYIENNSGVDKDAIDMLEYQTEPPIEVLEGDTLHFAKMMAFIWDSDLSRKSNMDFLETLMDVKNFLDYYILQIYCANADWPDKNSKIWRPKEAGGKWRWAVFDVDYGYGFRFPAETNMYEYLYNTEEPYYHNRPWVTVIFRKIMENERIRNYYLQRFNGLLNTAFHPDRAVSMVDSLKAQIEPEMERHIAKWGKSDYGIPSMNLWQGYCDTLYDFAVRRTEIARQNMMEFYEVGATVTIGMRSEGGTIYLNDVACCHNSSSGVFFKDVPLQIRAVADPGYEFVEWLNAPELQQDSISFTPVSDMDLVAVFRPVYANILNGTFSEDAVLSDMQEPYVARGDLIIPAYTRVTLNEGVRLLMPEGCNIYVYGTLTIQGSEISPVVIDSYSGSWGGICLDRATGSSLMRHLILKNASTGGDPERFTGAISSYFTHIKLEDVVIENVPANPVFAQYSNVQVNNCRFHSLGSGDLINVKHSK
;
A
#
# COMPACT_ATOMS: atom_id res chain seq x y z
N MET A 1 7.26 27.73 -93.48
CA MET A 1 7.55 28.85 -92.55
C MET A 1 7.06 28.38 -91.18
N ARG A 2 7.84 28.00 -90.15
CA ARG A 2 9.24 28.08 -89.71
C ARG A 2 9.55 26.72 -88.97
N ILE A 3 10.66 26.01 -89.26
CA ILE A 3 11.89 25.84 -88.42
C ILE A 3 11.62 24.97 -87.15
N THR A 4 12.26 23.84 -86.78
CA THR A 4 13.51 23.11 -87.15
C THR A 4 13.54 21.73 -86.47
N LEU A 5 14.24 20.78 -87.12
CA LEU A 5 15.18 19.73 -86.63
C LEU A 5 14.97 18.92 -85.33
N GLY A 6 15.23 17.60 -85.44
CA GLY A 6 15.91 16.82 -84.39
C GLY A 6 15.63 15.31 -84.38
N ILE A 7 16.53 14.52 -84.95
CA ILE A 7 16.58 13.04 -84.88
C ILE A 7 16.87 12.62 -83.43
N CYS A 8 16.18 11.59 -82.88
CA CYS A 8 16.69 10.84 -81.72
C CYS A 8 16.19 9.38 -81.71
N ALA A 9 17.10 8.51 -81.30
CA ALA A 9 17.05 7.06 -81.34
C ALA A 9 15.92 6.45 -80.48
N GLY A 10 15.32 5.37 -80.97
CA GLY A 10 14.45 4.51 -80.17
C GLY A 10 15.28 3.70 -79.16
N PHE A 11 15.17 4.06 -77.88
CA PHE A 11 15.54 3.22 -76.76
C PHE A 11 14.24 2.75 -76.10
N LEU A 12 13.96 1.45 -76.20
CA LEU A 12 12.87 0.80 -75.49
C LEU A 12 13.31 0.63 -74.02
N MET A 13 12.91 1.52 -73.12
CA MET A 13 13.07 1.31 -71.68
C MET A 13 12.06 0.24 -71.21
N LEU A 14 12.57 -0.91 -70.80
CA LEU A 14 11.82 -1.87 -69.99
C LEU A 14 11.44 -1.18 -68.67
N PHE A 15 10.14 -1.05 -68.39
CA PHE A 15 9.64 -0.86 -67.04
C PHE A 15 9.87 -2.18 -66.28
N MET A 16 10.91 -2.23 -65.45
CA MET A 16 10.96 -3.22 -64.37
C MET A 16 9.97 -2.74 -63.29
N ALA A 17 8.80 -3.38 -63.22
CA ALA A 17 7.99 -3.33 -62.03
C ALA A 17 8.78 -4.06 -60.92
N ASN A 18 9.17 -3.34 -59.87
CA ASN A 18 9.65 -3.97 -58.65
C ASN A 18 8.47 -4.76 -58.06
N VAL A 19 8.46 -6.08 -58.28
CA VAL A 19 7.58 -6.98 -57.54
C VAL A 19 8.26 -7.22 -56.20
N GLU A 20 7.76 -6.58 -55.14
CA GLU A 20 8.08 -7.00 -53.78
C GLU A 20 7.57 -8.44 -53.61
N ILE A 21 8.48 -9.40 -53.52
CA ILE A 21 8.13 -10.77 -53.11
C ILE A 21 7.88 -10.69 -51.60
N ARG A 22 6.61 -10.61 -51.22
CA ARG A 22 6.19 -10.61 -49.81
C ARG A 22 6.18 -12.02 -49.26
N SER A 23 6.47 -12.17 -47.96
CA SER A 23 6.22 -13.43 -47.25
C SER A 23 4.73 -13.77 -47.35
N GLN A 24 4.42 -15.04 -47.65
CA GLN A 24 3.04 -15.52 -47.69
C GLN A 24 2.45 -15.77 -46.29
N LEU A 25 3.30 -15.77 -45.27
CA LEU A 25 2.94 -15.90 -43.85
C LEU A 25 3.28 -14.60 -43.14
N LEU A 26 2.29 -13.99 -42.49
CA LEU A 26 2.38 -12.64 -41.92
C LEU A 26 1.90 -12.63 -40.47
N ILE A 27 2.46 -11.73 -39.66
CA ILE A 27 1.81 -11.30 -38.43
C ILE A 27 0.63 -10.41 -38.83
N ASN A 28 -0.58 -10.75 -38.41
CA ASN A 28 -1.83 -10.16 -38.91
C ASN A 28 -2.46 -9.17 -37.94
N GLU A 29 -2.63 -9.56 -36.68
CA GLU A 29 -3.32 -8.79 -35.65
C GLU A 29 -2.77 -9.20 -34.28
N PHE A 30 -2.72 -8.27 -33.33
CA PHE A 30 -2.35 -8.59 -31.96
C PHE A 30 -3.04 -7.65 -30.96
N VAL A 31 -3.06 -8.08 -29.70
CA VAL A 31 -3.42 -7.24 -28.54
C VAL A 31 -2.34 -7.43 -27.48
N ALA A 32 -1.77 -6.33 -27.00
CA ALA A 32 -0.73 -6.31 -25.96
C ALA A 32 -1.23 -5.76 -24.60
N SER A 33 -2.53 -5.52 -24.49
CA SER A 33 -3.21 -5.24 -23.23
C SER A 33 -4.66 -5.68 -23.37
N ASN A 34 -4.98 -6.87 -22.87
CA ASN A 34 -6.32 -7.45 -22.95
C ASN A 34 -6.95 -7.55 -21.55
N SER A 35 -8.22 -7.18 -21.43
CA SER A 35 -8.96 -7.15 -20.17
C SER A 35 -10.43 -7.49 -20.37
N SER A 36 -11.25 -7.35 -19.32
CA SER A 36 -12.69 -7.59 -19.41
C SER A 36 -13.33 -6.76 -20.53
N GLY A 37 -14.00 -7.45 -21.46
CA GLY A 37 -14.60 -6.85 -22.66
C GLY A 37 -13.77 -7.04 -23.93
N GLY A 38 -12.52 -7.47 -23.82
CA GLY A 38 -11.69 -7.94 -24.93
C GLY A 38 -11.91 -9.42 -25.27
N TYR A 39 -10.95 -10.04 -25.97
CA TYR A 39 -11.07 -11.43 -26.40
C TYR A 39 -10.78 -12.39 -25.24
N TYR A 40 -11.77 -13.21 -24.89
CA TYR A 40 -11.68 -14.14 -23.76
C TYR A 40 -11.20 -15.52 -24.19
N ASP A 41 -10.16 -16.04 -23.54
CA ASP A 41 -9.77 -17.44 -23.69
C ASP A 41 -10.50 -18.33 -22.68
N VAL A 42 -11.39 -19.16 -23.21
CA VAL A 42 -12.20 -20.09 -22.42
C VAL A 42 -11.40 -21.18 -21.72
N PHE A 43 -10.19 -21.49 -22.20
CA PHE A 43 -9.36 -22.55 -21.61
C PHE A 43 -8.58 -22.04 -20.40
N SER A 44 -7.93 -20.88 -20.53
CA SER A 44 -7.28 -20.20 -19.41
C SER A 44 -8.26 -19.56 -18.42
N GLN A 45 -9.51 -19.36 -18.84
CA GLN A 45 -10.52 -18.57 -18.15
C GLN A 45 -10.09 -17.11 -17.91
N ASP A 46 -9.34 -16.54 -18.86
CA ASP A 46 -8.68 -15.24 -18.72
C ASP A 46 -8.76 -14.41 -20.01
N TYR A 47 -8.26 -13.18 -19.98
CA TYR A 47 -8.10 -12.28 -21.12
C TYR A 47 -6.60 -12.12 -21.46
N PRO A 48 -5.94 -13.16 -21.99
CA PRO A 48 -4.52 -13.08 -22.33
C PRO A 48 -4.24 -12.15 -23.50
N ASP A 49 -3.05 -11.57 -23.55
CA ASP A 49 -2.52 -10.96 -24.78
C ASP A 49 -2.40 -12.03 -25.86
N TRP A 50 -2.43 -11.62 -27.13
CA TRP A 50 -2.38 -12.59 -28.22
C TRP A 50 -1.82 -12.01 -29.51
N ILE A 51 -1.31 -12.93 -30.34
CA ILE A 51 -0.73 -12.70 -31.65
C ILE A 51 -1.46 -13.60 -32.64
N GLU A 52 -1.91 -13.04 -33.75
CA GLU A 52 -2.49 -13.77 -34.85
C GLU A 52 -1.58 -13.77 -36.07
N LEU A 53 -1.43 -14.95 -36.68
CA LEU A 53 -0.76 -15.12 -37.96
C LEU A 53 -1.78 -15.35 -39.08
N HIS A 54 -1.49 -14.84 -40.28
CA HIS A 54 -2.30 -15.05 -41.48
C HIS A 54 -1.50 -15.70 -42.60
N ASN A 55 -2.08 -16.73 -43.21
CA ASN A 55 -1.57 -17.38 -44.40
C ASN A 55 -2.25 -16.82 -45.65
N SER A 56 -1.56 -15.94 -46.36
CA SER A 56 -2.05 -15.33 -47.61
C SER A 56 -1.90 -16.23 -48.85
N SER A 57 -1.39 -17.46 -48.72
CA SER A 57 -1.26 -18.40 -49.85
C SER A 57 -2.52 -19.26 -50.06
N ASP A 58 -2.58 -19.91 -51.23
CA ASP A 58 -3.63 -20.88 -51.57
C ASP A 58 -3.31 -22.31 -51.11
N ALA A 59 -2.27 -22.50 -50.30
CA ALA A 59 -1.86 -23.79 -49.74
C ALA A 59 -1.79 -23.74 -48.21
N ASN A 60 -1.96 -24.88 -47.54
CA ASN A 60 -1.74 -24.97 -46.10
C ASN A 60 -0.25 -24.79 -45.78
N ILE A 61 0.07 -24.09 -44.69
CA ILE A 61 1.44 -23.92 -44.19
C ILE A 61 1.59 -24.67 -42.87
N ASP A 62 2.62 -25.50 -42.76
CA ASP A 62 3.00 -26.18 -41.51
C ASP A 62 3.97 -25.32 -40.70
N LEU A 63 3.50 -24.84 -39.55
CA LEU A 63 4.22 -23.99 -38.61
C LEU A 63 5.02 -24.78 -37.56
N SER A 64 5.01 -26.12 -37.61
CA SER A 64 5.74 -26.96 -36.65
C SER A 64 7.22 -26.56 -36.55
N GLY A 65 7.66 -26.08 -35.39
CA GLY A 65 9.06 -25.68 -35.17
C GLY A 65 9.44 -24.30 -35.73
N PHE A 66 8.48 -23.48 -36.16
CA PHE A 66 8.68 -22.04 -36.31
C PHE A 66 8.75 -21.38 -34.94
N TYR A 67 9.15 -20.11 -34.88
CA TYR A 67 9.29 -19.38 -33.63
C TYR A 67 8.50 -18.08 -33.61
N LEU A 68 7.96 -17.74 -32.44
CA LEU A 68 7.50 -16.39 -32.10
C LEU A 68 8.43 -15.79 -31.03
N THR A 69 8.55 -14.47 -31.04
CA THR A 69 9.32 -13.72 -30.03
C THR A 69 8.74 -12.32 -29.83
N ASP A 70 8.89 -11.78 -28.62
CA ASP A 70 8.71 -10.38 -28.24
C ASP A 70 10.04 -9.58 -28.31
N ASP A 71 11.18 -10.26 -28.45
CA ASP A 71 12.53 -9.69 -28.56
C ASP A 71 13.21 -10.14 -29.86
N LEU A 72 13.38 -9.21 -30.80
CA LEU A 72 14.02 -9.49 -32.09
C LEU A 72 15.51 -9.89 -31.96
N ASN A 73 16.15 -9.70 -30.80
CA ASN A 73 17.49 -10.21 -30.53
C ASN A 73 17.51 -11.71 -30.17
N ASP A 74 16.35 -12.28 -29.82
CA ASP A 74 16.15 -13.71 -29.64
C ASP A 74 15.07 -14.24 -30.60
N PRO A 75 15.38 -14.39 -31.90
CA PRO A 75 14.41 -14.87 -32.90
C PRO A 75 13.97 -16.33 -32.69
N GLY A 76 14.51 -17.02 -31.69
CA GLY A 76 14.19 -18.41 -31.35
C GLY A 76 13.50 -18.58 -29.99
N LYS A 77 12.95 -17.51 -29.41
CA LYS A 77 12.44 -17.47 -28.02
C LYS A 77 11.39 -18.54 -27.70
N TRP A 78 10.30 -18.60 -28.46
CA TRP A 78 9.22 -19.58 -28.26
C TRP A 78 9.00 -20.42 -29.51
N THR A 79 8.94 -21.74 -29.36
CA THR A 79 8.76 -22.68 -30.49
C THR A 79 7.28 -23.02 -30.68
N ILE A 80 6.74 -22.78 -31.87
CA ILE A 80 5.38 -23.19 -32.23
C ILE A 80 5.29 -24.73 -32.23
N PRO A 81 4.32 -25.33 -31.51
CA PRO A 81 4.24 -26.78 -31.36
C PRO A 81 4.10 -27.54 -32.66
N SER A 82 4.57 -28.79 -32.64
CA SER A 82 4.42 -29.72 -33.75
C SER A 82 2.93 -30.02 -34.04
N GLY A 83 2.59 -30.11 -35.32
CA GLY A 83 1.22 -30.33 -35.79
C GLY A 83 0.42 -29.05 -36.04
N THR A 84 1.00 -27.87 -35.82
CA THR A 84 0.34 -26.58 -36.06
C THR A 84 0.29 -26.27 -37.55
N ILE A 85 -0.90 -26.34 -38.15
CA ILE A 85 -1.12 -26.07 -39.58
C ILE A 85 -2.07 -24.89 -39.71
N ILE A 86 -1.64 -23.86 -40.45
CA ILE A 86 -2.52 -22.75 -40.85
C ILE A 86 -3.10 -23.07 -42.25
N PRO A 87 -4.44 -23.19 -42.41
CA PRO A 87 -5.04 -23.48 -43.71
C PRO A 87 -4.73 -22.41 -44.76
N ALA A 88 -4.88 -22.75 -46.04
CA ALA A 88 -4.88 -21.77 -47.12
C ALA A 88 -5.87 -20.63 -46.81
N ARG A 89 -5.43 -19.36 -46.93
CA ARG A 89 -6.23 -18.17 -46.58
C ARG A 89 -6.72 -18.13 -45.12
N GLY A 90 -6.13 -18.96 -44.23
CA GLY A 90 -6.53 -19.12 -42.84
C GLY A 90 -5.69 -18.30 -41.87
N PHE A 91 -6.12 -18.35 -40.59
CA PHE A 91 -5.51 -17.64 -39.47
C PHE A 91 -5.08 -18.64 -38.39
N ALA A 92 -4.11 -18.25 -37.55
CA ALA A 92 -3.70 -19.01 -36.37
C ALA A 92 -3.45 -18.06 -35.20
N LEU A 93 -4.12 -18.30 -34.07
CA LEU A 93 -4.06 -17.48 -32.87
C LEU A 93 -3.16 -18.11 -31.80
N PHE A 94 -2.26 -17.30 -31.25
CA PHE A 94 -1.36 -17.67 -30.16
C PHE A 94 -1.52 -16.68 -29.01
N PHE A 95 -1.66 -17.17 -27.79
CA PHE A 95 -1.72 -16.37 -26.57
C PHE A 95 -0.31 -16.09 -26.08
N ALA A 96 -0.05 -14.86 -25.63
CA ALA A 96 1.21 -14.43 -25.03
C ALA A 96 0.96 -14.16 -23.54
N ASP A 97 0.95 -15.21 -22.73
CA ASP A 97 0.53 -15.14 -21.32
C ASP A 97 1.48 -15.84 -20.33
N ASP A 98 2.68 -16.20 -20.78
CA ASP A 98 3.76 -16.83 -19.98
C ASP A 98 3.39 -18.21 -19.38
N ARG A 99 2.52 -18.97 -20.06
CA ARG A 99 2.12 -20.32 -19.60
C ARG A 99 2.90 -21.47 -20.22
N ASP A 100 3.54 -21.24 -21.37
CA ASP A 100 4.29 -22.24 -22.14
C ASP A 100 3.52 -23.56 -22.35
N THR A 101 2.30 -23.45 -22.88
CA THR A 101 1.48 -24.62 -23.26
C THR A 101 1.07 -24.51 -24.74
N LEU A 102 0.31 -25.47 -25.27
CA LEU A 102 -0.09 -25.58 -26.69
C LEU A 102 0.02 -24.28 -27.52
N ASN A 103 -1.00 -23.44 -27.56
CA ASN A 103 -0.94 -22.16 -28.26
C ASN A 103 -0.65 -20.98 -27.31
N HIS A 104 -0.08 -21.23 -26.13
CA HIS A 104 0.28 -20.23 -25.12
C HIS A 104 1.80 -20.08 -25.03
N ALA A 105 2.32 -18.93 -25.41
CA ALA A 105 3.74 -18.63 -25.39
C ALA A 105 4.29 -18.50 -23.97
N ASN A 106 5.61 -18.61 -23.86
CA ASN A 106 6.39 -18.41 -22.63
C ASN A 106 6.82 -16.95 -22.42
N PHE A 107 6.02 -16.02 -22.93
CA PHE A 107 6.23 -14.59 -22.79
C PHE A 107 4.89 -13.86 -22.82
N LYS A 108 4.90 -12.59 -22.41
CA LYS A 108 3.77 -11.65 -22.48
C LYS A 108 4.12 -10.49 -23.37
N LEU A 109 3.09 -9.81 -23.88
CA LEU A 109 3.31 -8.59 -24.63
C LEU A 109 3.33 -7.37 -23.71
N SER A 110 4.21 -6.40 -23.99
CA SER A 110 4.27 -5.14 -23.26
C SER A 110 3.26 -4.13 -23.81
N ALA A 111 2.39 -3.61 -22.95
CA ALA A 111 1.46 -2.53 -23.29
C ALA A 111 2.18 -1.20 -23.60
N GLU A 112 3.41 -1.00 -23.11
CA GLU A 112 4.22 0.22 -23.32
C GLU A 112 4.94 0.23 -24.68
N GLY A 113 4.79 -0.82 -25.48
CA GLY A 113 5.46 -0.98 -26.77
C GLY A 113 6.71 -1.84 -26.68
N GLU A 114 6.90 -2.66 -27.71
CA GLU A 114 8.04 -3.58 -27.89
C GLU A 114 8.03 -4.13 -29.34
N SER A 115 8.51 -5.35 -29.55
CA SER A 115 8.52 -6.00 -30.86
C SER A 115 7.76 -7.32 -30.87
N ILE A 116 7.34 -7.76 -32.05
CA ILE A 116 6.84 -9.11 -32.32
C ILE A 116 7.61 -9.64 -33.53
N GLY A 117 8.17 -10.83 -33.42
CA GLY A 117 8.91 -11.49 -34.50
C GLY A 117 8.35 -12.87 -34.80
N LEU A 118 8.30 -13.21 -36.09
CA LEU A 118 8.00 -14.54 -36.60
C LEU A 118 9.21 -15.07 -37.36
N SER A 119 9.76 -16.22 -36.96
CA SER A 119 10.95 -16.81 -37.58
C SER A 119 10.71 -18.23 -38.06
N ASN A 120 11.43 -18.64 -39.11
CA ASN A 120 11.40 -20.02 -39.61
C ASN A 120 12.23 -20.98 -38.74
N ARG A 121 12.25 -22.27 -39.10
CA ARG A 121 12.97 -23.33 -38.39
C ARG A 121 14.48 -23.10 -38.27
N ASP A 122 15.06 -22.34 -39.20
CA ASP A 122 16.47 -21.96 -39.21
C ASP A 122 16.73 -20.65 -38.45
N LYS A 123 15.72 -20.13 -37.74
CA LYS A 123 15.71 -18.85 -37.00
C LYS A 123 15.91 -17.62 -37.88
N ASN A 124 15.63 -17.72 -39.19
CA ASN A 124 15.57 -16.54 -40.05
C ASN A 124 14.22 -15.86 -39.87
N LEU A 125 14.25 -14.54 -39.63
CA LEU A 125 13.06 -13.71 -39.49
C LEU A 125 12.25 -13.68 -40.79
N ILE A 126 10.96 -13.92 -40.69
CA ILE A 126 9.98 -13.97 -41.79
C ILE A 126 9.19 -12.66 -41.84
N ASP A 127 8.68 -12.24 -40.69
CA ASP A 127 7.94 -10.99 -40.51
C ASP A 127 8.20 -10.47 -39.10
N SER A 128 8.06 -9.16 -38.93
CA SER A 128 8.23 -8.51 -37.64
C SER A 128 7.50 -7.18 -37.57
N LEU A 129 7.13 -6.80 -36.36
CA LEU A 129 6.58 -5.50 -36.04
C LEU A 129 7.33 -4.94 -34.83
N VAL A 130 7.63 -3.64 -34.85
CA VAL A 130 7.93 -2.86 -33.65
C VAL A 130 6.74 -1.94 -33.44
N TYR A 131 6.13 -2.00 -32.26
CA TYR A 131 4.91 -1.28 -31.95
C TYR A 131 5.10 -0.33 -30.76
N LEU A 132 4.32 0.76 -30.74
CA LEU A 132 4.33 1.81 -29.72
C LEU A 132 3.35 1.48 -28.58
N PRO A 133 3.22 2.28 -27.50
CA PRO A 133 2.23 2.03 -26.46
C PRO A 133 0.83 1.72 -27.00
N GLN A 134 0.21 0.67 -26.47
CA GLN A 134 -1.08 0.15 -26.89
C GLN A 134 -2.18 0.55 -25.90
N THR A 135 -3.43 0.62 -26.38
CA THR A 135 -4.60 0.89 -25.55
C THR A 135 -5.30 -0.43 -25.20
N THR A 136 -5.67 -0.63 -23.94
CA THR A 136 -6.36 -1.84 -23.47
C THR A 136 -7.59 -2.16 -24.33
N ASN A 137 -7.73 -3.43 -24.73
CA ASN A 137 -8.78 -3.98 -25.59
C ASN A 137 -8.85 -3.43 -27.02
N ILE A 138 -7.85 -2.65 -27.46
CA ILE A 138 -7.72 -2.21 -28.86
C ILE A 138 -6.65 -3.07 -29.51
N SER A 139 -7.00 -3.77 -30.59
CA SER A 139 -6.01 -4.51 -31.36
C SER A 139 -5.31 -3.61 -32.38
N MET A 140 -4.10 -3.99 -32.75
CA MET A 140 -3.39 -3.42 -33.89
C MET A 140 -3.20 -4.52 -34.93
N GLY A 141 -3.56 -4.25 -36.17
CA GLY A 141 -3.59 -5.25 -37.23
C GLY A 141 -3.31 -4.70 -38.61
N ARG A 142 -3.01 -5.58 -39.56
CA ARG A 142 -2.88 -5.25 -40.97
C ARG A 142 -4.26 -5.09 -41.60
N VAL A 143 -4.47 -4.04 -42.39
CA VAL A 143 -5.69 -3.86 -43.18
C VAL A 143 -5.75 -4.93 -44.27
N MET A 144 -6.84 -5.69 -44.38
CA MET A 144 -6.90 -6.83 -45.30
C MET A 144 -6.74 -6.43 -46.78
N GLU A 145 -7.27 -5.28 -47.17
CA GLU A 145 -7.18 -4.75 -48.56
C GLU A 145 -5.77 -4.24 -48.90
N ASP A 146 -5.01 -3.80 -47.89
CA ASP A 146 -3.61 -3.38 -48.02
C ASP A 146 -2.78 -3.89 -46.82
N PRO A 147 -2.27 -5.14 -46.90
CA PRO A 147 -1.52 -5.73 -45.80
C PRO A 147 -0.20 -5.02 -45.47
N SER A 148 0.23 -4.03 -46.26
CA SER A 148 1.38 -3.17 -45.88
C SER A 148 1.03 -2.16 -44.79
N THR A 149 -0.27 -1.87 -44.63
CA THR A 149 -0.77 -0.83 -43.74
C THR A 149 -1.22 -1.47 -42.43
N TRP A 150 -0.67 -0.95 -41.33
CA TRP A 150 -1.12 -1.26 -39.97
C TRP A 150 -2.11 -0.21 -39.49
N ALA A 151 -3.14 -0.64 -38.78
CA ALA A 151 -4.16 0.21 -38.19
C ALA A 151 -4.60 -0.32 -36.83
N TYR A 152 -5.25 0.54 -36.05
CA TYR A 152 -5.88 0.19 -34.78
C TYR A 152 -7.35 -0.18 -34.99
N PHE A 153 -7.81 -1.21 -34.29
CA PHE A 153 -9.16 -1.74 -34.37
C PHE A 153 -9.78 -1.81 -32.96
N PRO A 154 -10.79 -0.96 -32.66
CA PRO A 154 -11.52 -1.04 -31.39
C PRO A 154 -12.36 -2.30 -31.22
N THR A 155 -12.48 -3.10 -32.27
CA THR A 155 -13.10 -4.42 -32.23
C THR A 155 -12.16 -5.37 -32.94
N ALA A 156 -11.51 -6.24 -32.16
CA ALA A 156 -10.57 -7.20 -32.69
C ALA A 156 -11.26 -8.29 -33.52
N THR A 157 -10.54 -8.92 -34.45
CA THR A 157 -11.09 -9.95 -35.35
C THR A 157 -10.36 -11.30 -35.29
N PRO A 158 -10.20 -11.90 -34.10
CA PRO A 158 -9.49 -13.17 -33.97
C PRO A 158 -10.16 -14.28 -34.79
N ASN A 159 -9.32 -15.05 -35.48
CA ASN A 159 -9.62 -16.07 -36.47
C ASN A 159 -10.31 -15.55 -37.74
N ALA A 160 -10.24 -14.24 -38.02
CA ALA A 160 -10.89 -13.60 -39.15
C ALA A 160 -10.06 -12.44 -39.74
N GLY A 161 -10.51 -11.90 -40.86
CA GLY A 161 -9.87 -10.77 -41.51
C GLY A 161 -10.22 -9.41 -40.91
N ASN A 162 -9.23 -8.54 -40.80
CA ASN A 162 -9.40 -7.11 -40.50
C ASN A 162 -10.03 -6.37 -41.70
N THR A 163 -11.34 -6.49 -41.90
CA THR A 163 -12.03 -5.94 -43.09
C THR A 163 -12.43 -4.46 -42.99
N SER A 164 -12.33 -3.86 -41.80
CA SER A 164 -12.53 -2.41 -41.66
C SER A 164 -11.25 -1.65 -42.03
N SER A 165 -11.36 -0.36 -42.33
CA SER A 165 -10.17 0.48 -42.57
C SER A 165 -9.33 0.73 -41.33
N GLY A 166 -9.89 0.47 -40.14
CA GLY A 166 -9.26 0.80 -38.85
C GLY A 166 -9.00 2.30 -38.68
N TYR A 167 -8.18 2.63 -37.69
CA TYR A 167 -7.70 3.98 -37.41
C TYR A 167 -6.19 4.05 -37.57
N THR A 168 -5.68 5.16 -38.10
CA THR A 168 -4.23 5.35 -38.31
C THR A 168 -3.47 5.66 -37.03
N GLY A 169 -4.18 5.99 -35.96
CA GLY A 169 -3.62 6.33 -34.66
C GLY A 169 -4.70 6.73 -33.66
N LYS A 170 -4.26 7.33 -32.55
CA LYS A 170 -5.11 7.94 -31.53
C LYS A 170 -4.91 9.46 -31.56
N ALA A 171 -5.99 10.23 -31.49
CA ALA A 171 -5.91 11.69 -31.43
C ALA A 171 -5.21 12.14 -30.14
N LEU A 172 -4.51 13.28 -30.20
CA LEU A 172 -3.87 13.86 -29.02
C LEU A 172 -4.92 14.41 -28.04
N ALA A 173 -4.67 14.25 -26.74
CA ALA A 173 -5.58 14.75 -25.70
C ALA A 173 -5.64 16.29 -25.70
N PRO A 174 -6.80 16.89 -25.35
CA PRO A 174 -6.92 18.33 -25.26
C PRO A 174 -6.06 18.90 -24.12
N VAL A 175 -5.54 20.11 -24.31
CA VAL A 175 -4.80 20.86 -23.30
C VAL A 175 -5.71 21.94 -22.74
N LEU A 176 -5.91 21.93 -21.42
CA LEU A 176 -6.64 22.94 -20.67
C LEU A 176 -5.62 23.94 -20.12
N ASN A 177 -5.78 25.23 -20.41
CA ASN A 177 -4.78 26.25 -20.05
C ASN A 177 -4.65 26.49 -18.53
N ILE A 178 -5.64 26.05 -17.75
CA ILE A 178 -5.68 26.17 -16.31
C ILE A 178 -5.76 24.75 -15.73
N PRO A 179 -4.87 24.37 -14.78
CA PRO A 179 -4.92 23.07 -14.13
C PRO A 179 -6.16 22.93 -13.24
N ALA A 180 -6.55 21.70 -12.93
CA ALA A 180 -7.58 21.44 -11.92
C ALA A 180 -7.17 22.00 -10.55
N GLY A 181 -8.14 22.37 -9.71
CA GLY A 181 -7.85 22.88 -8.37
C GLY A 181 -8.84 23.91 -7.85
N PHE A 182 -8.38 24.70 -6.88
CA PHE A 182 -9.18 25.65 -6.11
C PHE A 182 -8.86 27.10 -6.50
N PHE A 183 -9.90 27.91 -6.70
CA PHE A 183 -9.81 29.28 -7.15
C PHE A 183 -10.77 30.18 -6.37
N ASP A 184 -10.33 31.40 -6.03
CA ASP A 184 -11.14 32.34 -5.24
C ASP A 184 -12.20 33.09 -6.07
N SER A 185 -12.14 33.02 -7.40
CA SER A 185 -13.01 33.77 -8.30
C SER A 185 -13.27 33.01 -9.60
N PRO A 186 -14.37 33.32 -10.31
CA PRO A 186 -14.65 32.75 -11.62
C PRO A 186 -13.47 32.87 -12.59
N LEU A 187 -13.30 31.87 -13.45
CA LEU A 187 -12.21 31.79 -14.43
C LEU A 187 -12.74 31.58 -15.85
N VAL A 188 -11.91 31.90 -16.83
CA VAL A 188 -12.17 31.65 -18.25
C VAL A 188 -11.22 30.57 -18.74
N LEU A 189 -11.78 29.39 -19.00
CA LEU A 189 -11.07 28.20 -19.44
C LEU A 189 -10.92 28.19 -20.97
N LEU A 190 -9.67 28.09 -21.41
CA LEU A 190 -9.29 27.88 -22.80
C LEU A 190 -8.87 26.42 -22.98
N MET A 191 -9.42 25.78 -24.00
CA MET A 191 -9.07 24.42 -24.40
C MET A 191 -8.49 24.45 -25.80
N ASP A 192 -7.36 23.80 -25.98
CA ASP A 192 -6.73 23.62 -27.29
C ASP A 192 -6.52 22.15 -27.58
N CYS A 193 -6.56 21.78 -28.86
CA CYS A 193 -6.22 20.43 -29.28
C CYS A 193 -4.96 20.48 -30.13
N PRO A 194 -3.87 19.83 -29.71
CA PRO A 194 -2.70 19.69 -30.54
C PRO A 194 -3.08 19.09 -31.91
N GLY A 195 -2.84 19.82 -32.99
CA GLY A 195 -3.23 19.43 -34.36
C GLY A 195 -4.46 20.16 -34.93
N GLY A 196 -5.17 20.96 -34.12
CA GLY A 196 -6.35 21.73 -34.57
C GLY A 196 -7.64 20.92 -34.65
N SER A 197 -7.65 19.73 -34.05
CA SER A 197 -8.78 18.79 -34.02
C SER A 197 -9.95 19.31 -33.17
N ALA A 198 -11.16 18.81 -33.42
CA ALA A 198 -12.37 19.29 -32.75
C ALA A 198 -12.43 18.81 -31.30
N ILE A 199 -12.73 19.69 -30.34
CA ILE A 199 -12.85 19.32 -28.92
C ILE A 199 -14.32 19.12 -28.55
N ARG A 200 -14.64 17.96 -27.97
CA ARG A 200 -15.94 17.66 -27.36
C ARG A 200 -15.82 17.64 -25.85
N TYR A 201 -16.78 18.23 -25.15
CA TYR A 201 -16.75 18.28 -23.70
C TYR A 201 -18.12 18.08 -23.04
N THR A 202 -18.10 17.75 -21.75
CA THR A 202 -19.25 17.66 -20.86
C THR A 202 -18.94 18.36 -19.54
N LEU A 203 -19.98 18.79 -18.83
CA LEU A 203 -19.89 19.49 -17.55
C LEU A 203 -20.61 18.78 -16.39
N ASP A 204 -21.17 17.61 -16.67
CA ASP A 204 -22.05 16.87 -15.76
C ASP A 204 -21.39 15.59 -15.19
N GLY A 205 -20.11 15.38 -15.49
CA GLY A 205 -19.33 14.21 -15.11
C GLY A 205 -19.42 13.02 -16.07
N SER A 206 -20.29 13.05 -17.10
CA SER A 206 -20.32 12.00 -18.13
C SER A 206 -19.07 12.04 -19.01
N LYS A 207 -18.62 10.89 -19.53
CA LYS A 207 -17.53 10.84 -20.51
C LYS A 207 -18.00 11.46 -21.85
N PRO A 208 -17.26 12.41 -22.46
CA PRO A 208 -17.66 12.99 -23.74
C PRO A 208 -17.66 11.94 -24.85
N ASN A 209 -18.53 12.14 -25.84
CA ASN A 209 -18.57 11.35 -27.07
C ASN A 209 -18.82 12.27 -28.28
N ALA A 210 -18.91 11.72 -29.48
CA ALA A 210 -19.05 12.50 -30.72
C ALA A 210 -20.30 13.41 -30.76
N SER A 211 -21.33 13.13 -29.95
CA SER A 211 -22.55 13.93 -29.84
C SER A 211 -22.53 14.95 -28.70
N SER A 212 -21.49 14.95 -27.84
CA SER A 212 -21.33 15.93 -26.76
C SER A 212 -21.12 17.36 -27.29
N THR A 213 -21.15 18.35 -26.40
CA THR A 213 -21.01 19.76 -26.79
C THR A 213 -19.69 20.01 -27.49
N LEU A 214 -19.75 20.68 -28.65
CA LEU A 214 -18.56 21.11 -29.41
C LEU A 214 -18.02 22.40 -28.79
N TYR A 215 -16.72 22.43 -28.50
CA TYR A 215 -16.05 23.63 -28.01
C TYR A 215 -15.76 24.59 -29.17
N HIS A 216 -16.20 25.84 -29.02
CA HIS A 216 -15.98 26.92 -30.00
C HIS A 216 -15.51 28.21 -29.35
N ASP A 217 -16.01 28.50 -28.14
CA ASP A 217 -15.73 29.73 -27.41
C ASP A 217 -15.16 29.40 -26.01
N PRO A 218 -14.35 30.30 -25.42
CA PRO A 218 -13.86 30.16 -24.04
C PRO A 218 -14.98 29.84 -23.05
N LEU A 219 -14.74 28.88 -22.15
CA LEU A 219 -15.75 28.44 -21.18
C LEU A 219 -15.59 29.24 -19.89
N VAL A 220 -16.66 29.91 -19.44
CA VAL A 220 -16.67 30.62 -18.15
C VAL A 220 -17.07 29.65 -17.05
N ILE A 221 -16.23 29.51 -16.03
CA ILE A 221 -16.46 28.67 -14.85
C ILE A 221 -16.73 29.56 -13.65
N GLU A 222 -18.00 29.63 -13.22
CA GLU A 222 -18.46 30.53 -12.15
C GLU A 222 -18.70 29.81 -10.81
N SER A 223 -18.75 28.48 -10.84
CA SER A 223 -19.00 27.62 -9.70
C SER A 223 -18.25 26.29 -9.86
N ASN A 224 -18.27 25.45 -8.83
CA ASN A 224 -17.63 24.15 -8.89
C ASN A 224 -18.10 23.36 -10.11
N THR A 225 -17.17 23.03 -11.01
CA THR A 225 -17.48 22.42 -12.30
C THR A 225 -16.46 21.35 -12.62
N VAL A 226 -16.94 20.18 -13.02
CA VAL A 226 -16.11 19.14 -13.62
C VAL A 226 -16.14 19.34 -15.12
N VAL A 227 -14.98 19.41 -15.75
CA VAL A 227 -14.84 19.46 -17.21
C VAL A 227 -14.19 18.17 -17.68
N ASN A 228 -14.93 17.37 -18.45
CA ASN A 228 -14.35 16.25 -19.20
C ASN A 228 -14.26 16.66 -20.67
N ALA A 229 -13.07 16.61 -21.26
CA ALA A 229 -12.84 17.00 -22.64
C ALA A 229 -12.06 15.92 -23.41
N MET A 230 -12.38 15.74 -24.69
CA MET A 230 -11.63 14.89 -25.62
C MET A 230 -11.52 15.55 -26.99
N CYS A 231 -10.50 15.20 -27.75
CA CYS A 231 -10.35 15.58 -29.14
C CYS A 231 -10.86 14.51 -30.11
N LEU A 232 -11.37 14.98 -31.25
CA LEU A 232 -11.82 14.19 -32.38
C LEU A 232 -11.07 14.59 -33.64
N GLU A 233 -10.43 13.61 -34.26
CA GLU A 233 -9.72 13.77 -35.53
C GLU A 233 -10.18 12.70 -36.51
N GLU A 234 -10.47 13.11 -37.74
CA GLU A 234 -10.95 12.18 -38.77
C GLU A 234 -9.87 11.13 -39.09
N GLY A 235 -10.24 9.85 -39.08
CA GLY A 235 -9.31 8.74 -39.31
C GLY A 235 -8.52 8.28 -38.08
N PHE A 236 -8.67 8.93 -36.93
CA PHE A 236 -8.04 8.55 -35.66
C PHE A 236 -9.06 8.09 -34.62
N MET A 237 -8.63 7.23 -33.70
CA MET A 237 -9.39 6.96 -32.48
C MET A 237 -9.50 8.24 -31.66
N ASN A 238 -10.58 8.35 -30.87
CA ASN A 238 -10.75 9.45 -29.94
C ASN A 238 -9.54 9.56 -29.00
N SER A 239 -9.20 10.78 -28.62
CA SER A 239 -8.13 11.00 -27.64
C SER A 239 -8.49 10.42 -26.28
N ASP A 240 -7.50 10.33 -25.40
CA ASP A 240 -7.78 10.22 -23.97
C ASP A 240 -8.60 11.43 -23.49
N ILE A 241 -9.44 11.18 -22.49
CA ILE A 241 -10.27 12.21 -21.87
C ILE A 241 -9.42 12.91 -20.80
N VAL A 242 -9.38 14.23 -20.87
CA VAL A 242 -8.84 15.07 -19.79
C VAL A 242 -9.99 15.49 -18.90
N THR A 243 -9.87 15.19 -17.62
CA THR A 243 -10.85 15.49 -16.58
C THR A 243 -10.25 16.44 -15.56
N HIS A 244 -10.79 17.65 -15.45
CA HIS A 244 -10.40 18.62 -14.43
C HIS A 244 -11.61 19.03 -13.60
N THR A 245 -11.48 18.97 -12.27
CA THR A 245 -12.41 19.65 -11.36
C THR A 245 -11.89 21.04 -11.01
N TYR A 246 -12.71 22.06 -11.26
CA TYR A 246 -12.48 23.43 -10.82
C TYR A 246 -13.39 23.74 -9.64
N PHE A 247 -12.81 24.10 -8.50
CA PHE A 247 -13.54 24.53 -7.31
C PHE A 247 -13.48 26.06 -7.19
N ILE A 248 -14.63 26.74 -7.21
CA ILE A 248 -14.71 28.21 -7.20
C ILE A 248 -15.28 28.70 -5.88
N GLY A 249 -14.49 29.47 -5.13
CA GLY A 249 -14.84 29.98 -3.80
C GLY A 249 -15.00 28.87 -2.75
N GLU A 250 -14.56 27.66 -3.05
CA GLU A 250 -14.74 26.49 -2.20
C GLU A 250 -13.72 26.49 -1.05
N GLN A 251 -14.21 26.30 0.16
CA GLN A 251 -13.38 26.24 1.36
C GLN A 251 -13.49 24.84 1.97
N VAL A 252 -12.34 24.21 2.12
CA VAL A 252 -12.17 22.89 2.72
C VAL A 252 -11.00 22.94 3.70
N SER A 253 -11.14 22.25 4.81
CA SER A 253 -10.12 22.11 5.87
C SER A 253 -9.41 20.75 5.87
N LEU A 254 -9.86 19.83 5.02
CA LEU A 254 -9.38 18.46 4.89
C LEU A 254 -9.00 18.15 3.43
N PRO A 255 -8.18 17.12 3.19
CA PRO A 255 -7.92 16.62 1.84
C PRO A 255 -9.21 16.23 1.11
N VAL A 256 -9.20 16.32 -0.22
CA VAL A 256 -10.39 16.19 -1.06
C VAL A 256 -10.26 15.07 -2.07
N PHE A 257 -11.27 14.20 -2.14
CA PHE A 257 -11.52 13.35 -3.30
C PHE A 257 -12.63 13.95 -4.16
N SER A 258 -12.34 14.26 -5.41
CA SER A 258 -13.33 14.65 -6.42
C SER A 258 -13.61 13.49 -7.36
N PHE A 259 -14.87 13.14 -7.52
CA PHE A 259 -15.31 12.11 -8.46
C PHE A 259 -16.03 12.74 -9.66
N SER A 260 -15.58 12.41 -10.87
CA SER A 260 -16.28 12.67 -12.13
C SER A 260 -16.90 11.36 -12.63
N MET A 261 -18.23 11.34 -12.74
CA MET A 261 -18.98 10.16 -13.16
C MET A 261 -20.27 10.51 -13.88
N HIS A 262 -20.78 9.58 -14.68
CA HIS A 262 -22.06 9.76 -15.37
C HIS A 262 -23.19 10.16 -14.38
N PRO A 263 -24.06 11.15 -14.70
CA PRO A 263 -25.09 11.63 -13.77
C PRO A 263 -26.02 10.54 -13.22
N GLY A 264 -26.32 9.52 -14.03
CA GLY A 264 -27.10 8.35 -13.60
C GLY A 264 -26.44 7.51 -12.48
N LEU A 265 -25.12 7.63 -12.31
CA LEU A 265 -24.35 6.98 -11.24
C LEU A 265 -24.06 7.92 -10.07
N ALA A 266 -24.21 9.24 -10.25
CA ALA A 266 -23.93 10.25 -9.22
C ALA A 266 -24.77 10.05 -7.93
N GLY A 267 -25.90 9.34 -8.03
CA GLY A 267 -26.76 8.99 -6.90
C GLY A 267 -26.28 7.83 -6.03
N SER A 268 -25.54 6.86 -6.57
CA SER A 268 -24.97 5.72 -5.83
C SER A 268 -24.11 4.83 -6.72
N PHE A 269 -23.01 4.31 -6.18
CA PHE A 269 -22.25 3.23 -6.82
C PHE A 269 -23.06 1.91 -6.81
N PRO A 270 -22.86 0.97 -7.76
CA PRO A 270 -23.47 -0.35 -7.66
C PRO A 270 -22.81 -1.16 -6.54
N GLN A 271 -23.55 -2.14 -6.02
CA GLN A 271 -23.03 -3.08 -5.01
C GLN A 271 -22.23 -4.22 -5.62
N THR A 272 -22.72 -4.74 -6.75
CA THR A 272 -22.26 -5.99 -7.34
C THR A 272 -21.20 -5.78 -8.42
N THR A 273 -21.10 -4.56 -8.93
CA THR A 273 -20.29 -4.25 -10.11
C THR A 273 -19.49 -2.99 -9.82
N GLU A 274 -18.21 -3.02 -10.17
CA GLU A 274 -17.36 -1.84 -10.16
C GLU A 274 -17.87 -0.85 -11.22
N THR A 275 -17.91 0.43 -10.88
CA THR A 275 -17.98 1.52 -11.86
C THR A 275 -16.62 2.17 -11.93
N VAL A 276 -16.34 2.87 -13.03
CA VAL A 276 -15.05 3.51 -13.26
C VAL A 276 -15.24 5.03 -13.32
N PRO A 277 -15.43 5.73 -12.17
CA PRO A 277 -15.31 7.17 -12.13
C PRO A 277 -13.86 7.61 -12.39
N HIS A 278 -13.70 8.83 -12.90
CA HIS A 278 -12.43 9.53 -12.81
C HIS A 278 -12.32 10.16 -11.42
N VAL A 279 -11.18 9.99 -10.77
CA VAL A 279 -10.94 10.45 -9.40
C VAL A 279 -9.73 11.35 -9.36
N GLU A 280 -9.93 12.54 -8.80
CA GLU A 280 -8.86 13.46 -8.46
C GLU A 280 -8.73 13.52 -6.94
N PHE A 281 -7.50 13.43 -6.42
CA PHE A 281 -7.20 13.62 -5.00
C PHE A 281 -6.38 14.89 -4.80
N PHE A 282 -6.83 15.75 -3.89
CA PHE A 282 -6.15 16.97 -3.47
C PHE A 282 -5.73 16.87 -2.01
N ASP A 283 -4.48 17.23 -1.71
CA ASP A 283 -3.98 17.23 -0.34
C ASP A 283 -4.55 18.39 0.50
N GLN A 284 -4.11 18.49 1.76
CA GLN A 284 -4.54 19.55 2.67
C GLN A 284 -4.10 20.95 2.22
N ASP A 285 -3.04 21.04 1.42
CA ASP A 285 -2.51 22.27 0.82
C ASP A 285 -3.18 22.60 -0.53
N ARG A 286 -4.20 21.81 -0.92
CA ARG A 286 -4.99 21.95 -2.14
C ARG A 286 -4.23 21.64 -3.44
N ASN A 287 -3.10 20.93 -3.34
CA ASN A 287 -2.38 20.45 -4.51
C ASN A 287 -3.04 19.18 -5.05
N GLN A 288 -3.17 19.06 -6.38
CA GLN A 288 -3.60 17.82 -7.00
C GLN A 288 -2.46 16.79 -6.94
N ILE A 289 -2.71 15.66 -6.29
CA ILE A 289 -1.73 14.57 -6.11
C ILE A 289 -2.02 13.40 -7.05
N LEU A 290 -3.30 13.11 -7.31
CA LEU A 290 -3.71 12.02 -8.18
C LEU A 290 -4.81 12.50 -9.13
N SER A 291 -4.82 11.97 -10.35
CA SER A 291 -5.86 12.14 -11.36
C SER A 291 -5.85 10.89 -12.25
N GLN A 292 -6.82 10.01 -12.06
CA GLN A 292 -6.96 8.78 -12.85
C GLN A 292 -8.34 8.14 -12.71
N ASP A 293 -8.68 7.28 -13.66
CA ASP A 293 -9.85 6.41 -13.58
C ASP A 293 -9.62 5.28 -12.56
N ILE A 294 -10.59 5.06 -11.66
CA ILE A 294 -10.48 4.12 -10.54
C ILE A 294 -11.72 3.24 -10.47
N GLY A 295 -11.55 1.95 -10.19
CA GLY A 295 -12.67 1.06 -9.89
C GLY A 295 -13.31 1.44 -8.55
N ALA A 296 -14.61 1.72 -8.52
CA ALA A 296 -15.35 2.09 -7.32
C ALA A 296 -16.58 1.20 -7.12
N ARG A 297 -16.78 0.71 -5.89
CA ARG A 297 -17.91 -0.17 -5.51
C ARG A 297 -18.42 0.17 -4.13
N ILE A 298 -19.74 0.12 -3.90
CA ILE A 298 -20.27 0.20 -2.53
C ILE A 298 -19.71 -0.96 -1.69
N THR A 299 -19.39 -0.66 -0.43
CA THR A 299 -18.94 -1.64 0.56
C THR A 299 -19.65 -1.45 1.91
N GLY A 300 -19.65 -2.49 2.73
CA GLY A 300 -20.32 -2.51 4.03
C GLY A 300 -21.82 -2.76 3.91
N LEU A 301 -22.58 -2.43 4.96
CA LEU A 301 -24.05 -2.61 5.00
C LEU A 301 -24.76 -1.64 4.05
N VAL A 302 -25.29 -2.15 2.94
CA VAL A 302 -25.68 -1.28 1.81
C VAL A 302 -27.12 -0.72 1.84
N GLY A 303 -28.00 -1.17 2.73
CA GLY A 303 -29.42 -0.79 2.67
C GLY A 303 -29.80 0.52 3.35
N ILE A 304 -29.07 0.95 4.37
CA ILE A 304 -29.68 1.73 5.47
C ILE A 304 -29.30 3.21 5.44
N HIS A 305 -28.01 3.54 5.23
CA HIS A 305 -27.57 4.95 5.22
C HIS A 305 -27.66 5.61 3.86
N PRO A 306 -28.11 6.87 3.77
CA PRO A 306 -28.24 7.58 2.50
C PRO A 306 -26.87 7.96 1.90
N MET A 307 -25.88 8.33 2.71
CA MET A 307 -24.48 8.39 2.27
C MET A 307 -23.84 7.01 2.38
N LYS A 308 -23.33 6.49 1.27
CA LYS A 308 -22.77 5.13 1.19
C LYS A 308 -21.25 5.14 1.39
N SER A 309 -20.72 4.11 2.03
CA SER A 309 -19.29 3.79 1.99
C SER A 309 -18.93 3.13 0.67
N PHE A 310 -17.72 3.32 0.15
CA PHE A 310 -17.28 2.65 -1.06
C PHE A 310 -15.77 2.38 -1.06
N SER A 311 -15.40 1.26 -1.68
CA SER A 311 -14.00 0.88 -1.91
C SER A 311 -13.52 1.41 -3.26
N LEU A 312 -12.24 1.78 -3.30
CA LEU A 312 -11.49 2.19 -4.48
C LEU A 312 -10.48 1.09 -4.83
N TYR A 313 -10.38 0.76 -6.11
CA TYR A 313 -9.52 -0.29 -6.67
C TYR A 313 -8.70 0.27 -7.83
N ALA A 314 -7.38 0.35 -7.65
CA ALA A 314 -6.47 0.74 -8.72
C ALA A 314 -6.17 -0.47 -9.61
N ARG A 315 -6.38 -0.33 -10.92
CA ARG A 315 -6.23 -1.41 -11.91
C ARG A 315 -5.62 -0.83 -13.18
N SER A 316 -4.66 -1.54 -13.78
CA SER A 316 -4.10 -1.22 -15.09
C SER A 316 -5.16 -1.17 -16.20
N GLU A 317 -6.30 -1.84 -15.99
CA GLU A 317 -7.45 -1.76 -16.88
C GLU A 317 -8.07 -0.35 -16.96
N TYR A 318 -7.99 0.45 -15.89
CA TYR A 318 -8.64 1.76 -15.80
C TYR A 318 -7.63 2.92 -15.86
N GLY A 319 -6.47 2.74 -15.21
CA GLY A 319 -5.46 3.76 -15.05
C GLY A 319 -4.20 3.13 -14.46
N GLU A 320 -3.56 3.80 -13.51
CA GLU A 320 -2.42 3.23 -12.81
C GLU A 320 -2.86 2.02 -11.97
N ASN A 321 -1.99 1.02 -11.87
CA ASN A 321 -2.30 -0.20 -11.13
C ASN A 321 -2.24 -0.02 -9.60
N ARG A 322 -1.87 1.18 -9.11
CA ARG A 322 -1.79 1.60 -7.71
C ARG A 322 -2.12 3.08 -7.52
N LEU A 323 -2.45 3.45 -6.28
CA LEU A 323 -2.62 4.82 -5.81
C LEU A 323 -1.32 5.26 -5.13
N ASN A 324 -0.45 5.94 -5.89
CA ASN A 324 0.88 6.35 -5.44
C ASN A 324 0.81 7.65 -4.63
N HIS A 325 0.62 7.52 -3.32
CA HIS A 325 0.72 8.60 -2.35
C HIS A 325 0.75 8.03 -0.91
N ARG A 326 1.47 8.67 0.00
CA ARG A 326 1.33 8.43 1.44
C ARG A 326 0.06 9.06 2.02
N PHE A 327 -1.07 8.39 1.86
CA PHE A 327 -2.37 8.87 2.37
C PHE A 327 -2.49 8.98 3.88
N PHE A 328 -1.67 8.23 4.64
CA PHE A 328 -1.74 8.17 6.09
C PHE A 328 -0.40 8.57 6.69
N LYS A 329 -0.38 9.66 7.46
CA LYS A 329 0.84 10.18 8.10
C LYS A 329 1.49 9.16 9.04
N ASP A 330 0.70 8.29 9.65
CA ASP A 330 1.19 7.28 10.61
C ASP A 330 1.60 5.96 9.98
N LYS A 331 1.50 5.82 8.65
CA LYS A 331 1.98 4.65 7.90
C LYS A 331 3.17 5.05 7.04
N VAL A 332 4.12 4.13 6.89
CA VAL A 332 5.28 4.32 5.99
C VAL A 332 4.94 4.04 4.53
N ASN A 333 3.83 3.33 4.27
CA ASN A 333 3.44 2.91 2.92
C ASN A 333 3.04 4.13 2.07
N THR A 334 3.64 4.21 0.89
CA THR A 334 3.50 5.33 -0.07
C THR A 334 2.68 4.97 -1.30
N SER A 335 2.14 3.75 -1.36
CA SER A 335 1.37 3.29 -2.50
C SER A 335 0.38 2.21 -2.09
N TYR A 336 -0.87 2.32 -2.53
CA TYR A 336 -1.96 1.44 -2.12
C TYR A 336 -2.66 0.81 -3.32
N LYS A 337 -2.98 -0.48 -3.23
CA LYS A 337 -3.79 -1.16 -4.25
C LYS A 337 -5.27 -0.78 -4.15
N ASN A 338 -5.73 -0.57 -2.92
CA ASN A 338 -7.12 -0.35 -2.59
C ASN A 338 -7.24 0.51 -1.33
N LEU A 339 -8.30 1.32 -1.29
CA LEU A 339 -8.65 2.18 -0.16
C LEU A 339 -10.16 2.11 0.06
N VAL A 340 -10.62 2.53 1.24
CA VAL A 340 -12.04 2.62 1.55
C VAL A 340 -12.37 4.03 2.02
N LEU A 341 -13.38 4.63 1.40
CA LEU A 341 -14.04 5.82 1.93
C LEU A 341 -15.24 5.34 2.75
N ARG A 342 -15.09 5.35 4.08
CA ARG A 342 -16.13 4.96 5.05
C ARG A 342 -16.94 6.18 5.47
N ASN A 343 -18.25 6.02 5.56
CA ASN A 343 -19.18 7.03 6.06
C ASN A 343 -19.23 7.12 7.61
N GLY A 344 -18.17 6.74 8.32
CA GLY A 344 -18.20 6.62 9.78
C GLY A 344 -18.62 5.24 10.30
N GLY A 345 -19.13 4.34 9.45
CA GLY A 345 -19.50 2.97 9.85
C GLY A 345 -21.01 2.80 10.04
N TYR A 346 -21.47 1.60 10.40
CA TYR A 346 -22.93 1.36 10.44
C TYR A 346 -23.57 2.09 11.62
N GLN A 347 -22.89 2.19 12.74
CA GLN A 347 -23.49 2.74 13.94
C GLN A 347 -23.11 4.21 14.09
N ASP A 348 -21.82 4.51 13.98
CA ASP A 348 -21.30 5.86 14.25
C ASP A 348 -21.63 6.90 13.17
N TYR A 349 -22.22 6.47 12.03
CA TYR A 349 -22.84 7.35 11.01
C TYR A 349 -23.84 8.35 11.60
N SER A 350 -24.59 7.92 12.62
CA SER A 350 -25.59 8.77 13.27
C SER A 350 -25.06 9.55 14.47
N TYR A 351 -23.77 9.41 14.78
CA TYR A 351 -23.18 9.88 16.04
C TYR A 351 -21.93 10.72 15.80
N THR A 352 -20.72 10.16 15.99
CA THR A 352 -19.51 10.98 16.13
C THR A 352 -18.65 11.05 14.88
N TYR A 353 -18.63 9.99 14.05
CA TYR A 353 -17.65 9.70 12.99
C TYR A 353 -16.23 9.40 13.49
N LEU A 354 -16.03 9.31 14.81
CA LEU A 354 -14.71 9.24 15.44
C LEU A 354 -14.38 7.86 16.03
N ARG A 355 -15.37 7.03 16.39
CA ARG A 355 -15.17 5.84 17.25
C ARG A 355 -14.13 4.87 16.70
N ASP A 356 -14.30 4.48 15.45
CA ASP A 356 -13.43 3.50 14.83
C ASP A 356 -12.00 4.04 14.63
N GLY A 357 -11.86 5.32 14.27
CA GLY A 357 -10.54 5.99 14.17
C GLY A 357 -9.86 6.17 15.53
N LEU A 358 -10.63 6.48 16.57
CA LEU A 358 -10.17 6.62 17.94
C LEU A 358 -9.63 5.30 18.47
N ILE A 359 -10.42 4.23 18.38
CA ILE A 359 -10.05 2.93 18.94
C ILE A 359 -8.81 2.37 18.25
N GLN A 360 -8.75 2.44 16.91
CA GLN A 360 -7.58 2.01 16.14
C GLN A 360 -6.32 2.80 16.47
N SER A 361 -6.45 4.06 16.88
CA SER A 361 -5.31 4.89 17.26
C SER A 361 -4.69 4.50 18.60
N PHE A 362 -5.39 3.74 19.47
CA PHE A 362 -4.78 3.23 20.71
C PHE A 362 -3.68 2.20 20.42
N VAL A 363 -3.80 1.44 19.33
CA VAL A 363 -2.84 0.39 18.96
C VAL A 363 -1.41 0.92 18.81
N LYS A 364 -1.26 2.19 18.42
CA LYS A 364 0.03 2.82 18.12
C LYS A 364 1.00 2.91 19.30
N GLU A 365 0.55 2.65 20.52
CA GLU A 365 1.38 2.76 21.71
C GLU A 365 1.32 1.48 22.55
N ASN A 366 2.43 0.73 22.57
CA ASN A 366 2.64 -0.47 23.39
C ASN A 366 1.75 -1.70 23.08
N LEU A 367 0.95 -1.69 22.01
CA LEU A 367 0.21 -2.87 21.53
C LEU A 367 0.86 -3.47 20.27
N ASP A 368 1.02 -4.79 20.23
CA ASP A 368 1.50 -5.54 19.07
C ASP A 368 0.32 -6.03 18.22
N LEU A 369 -0.31 -5.11 17.49
CA LEU A 369 -1.47 -5.40 16.63
C LEU A 369 -1.37 -4.69 15.28
N GLU A 370 -1.84 -5.36 14.22
CA GLU A 370 -2.09 -4.66 12.96
C GLU A 370 -3.32 -3.75 13.12
N TYR A 371 -3.16 -2.46 12.81
CA TYR A 371 -4.21 -1.44 12.92
C TYR A 371 -4.54 -0.79 11.59
N GLN A 372 -5.81 -0.42 11.41
CA GLN A 372 -6.28 0.27 10.22
C GLN A 372 -6.07 1.79 10.36
N ALA A 373 -5.34 2.37 9.42
CA ALA A 373 -5.11 3.81 9.39
C ALA A 373 -6.40 4.61 9.14
N TYR A 374 -6.40 5.85 9.63
CA TYR A 374 -7.51 6.79 9.59
C TYR A 374 -7.03 8.14 9.08
N GLN A 375 -7.75 8.71 8.10
CA GLN A 375 -7.59 10.08 7.64
C GLN A 375 -8.98 10.65 7.27
N PRO A 376 -9.46 11.72 7.89
CA PRO A 376 -10.71 12.35 7.46
C PRO A 376 -10.49 13.11 6.14
N VAL A 377 -11.46 13.01 5.23
CA VAL A 377 -11.44 13.63 3.89
C VAL A 377 -12.80 14.18 3.52
N ILE A 378 -12.84 15.15 2.61
CA ILE A 378 -14.07 15.60 1.96
C ILE A 378 -14.22 14.93 0.60
N VAL A 379 -15.44 14.50 0.29
CA VAL A 379 -15.78 13.95 -1.02
C VAL A 379 -16.66 14.92 -1.79
N PHE A 380 -16.35 15.11 -3.07
CA PHE A 380 -17.21 15.76 -4.06
C PHE A 380 -17.61 14.77 -5.15
N LYS A 381 -18.82 14.91 -5.67
CA LYS A 381 -19.31 14.18 -6.85
C LYS A 381 -19.81 15.17 -7.88
N ASN A 382 -19.19 15.16 -9.05
CA ASN A 382 -19.48 16.07 -10.17
C ASN A 382 -19.50 17.54 -9.70
N GLY A 383 -18.49 17.95 -8.91
CA GLY A 383 -18.37 19.31 -8.36
C GLY A 383 -19.29 19.62 -7.16
N SER A 384 -20.23 18.74 -6.83
CA SER A 384 -21.13 18.92 -5.68
C SER A 384 -20.58 18.28 -4.42
N TYR A 385 -20.65 19.01 -3.29
CA TYR A 385 -20.26 18.49 -1.99
C TYR A 385 -21.07 17.23 -1.64
N HIS A 386 -20.37 16.13 -1.43
CA HIS A 386 -20.95 14.87 -1.01
C HIS A 386 -20.96 14.76 0.50
N GLY A 387 -19.82 14.98 1.18
CA GLY A 387 -19.73 14.88 2.64
C GLY A 387 -18.33 14.58 3.15
N LEU A 388 -18.14 14.81 4.44
CA LEU A 388 -17.06 14.23 5.24
C LEU A 388 -17.11 12.69 5.22
N MET A 389 -15.97 12.04 4.97
CA MET A 389 -15.80 10.59 5.05
C MET A 389 -14.45 10.24 5.69
N ASN A 390 -14.35 9.03 6.21
CA ASN A 390 -13.13 8.45 6.77
C ASN A 390 -12.41 7.67 5.66
N LEU A 391 -11.26 8.16 5.20
CA LEU A 391 -10.34 7.37 4.37
C LEU A 391 -9.68 6.32 5.26
N ARG A 392 -9.71 5.06 4.82
CA ARG A 392 -9.21 3.88 5.54
C ARG A 392 -8.48 2.95 4.59
N GLU A 393 -7.53 2.18 5.12
CA GLU A 393 -7.00 1.01 4.41
C GLU A 393 -8.12 -0.02 4.18
N LYS A 394 -8.11 -0.75 3.06
CA LYS A 394 -9.01 -1.90 2.90
C LYS A 394 -8.37 -3.12 3.56
N GLN A 395 -9.02 -3.70 4.57
CA GLN A 395 -8.47 -4.84 5.29
C GLN A 395 -8.64 -6.15 4.52
N ASN A 396 -7.73 -6.39 3.59
CA ASN A 396 -7.58 -7.62 2.83
C ASN A 396 -6.10 -8.05 2.81
N GLU A 397 -5.70 -8.91 1.89
CA GLU A 397 -4.34 -9.42 1.73
C GLU A 397 -3.28 -8.31 1.61
N PHE A 398 -3.59 -7.22 0.90
CA PHE A 398 -2.69 -6.07 0.77
C PHE A 398 -2.54 -5.29 2.07
N TYR A 399 -3.55 -5.31 2.95
CA TYR A 399 -3.43 -4.68 4.27
C TYR A 399 -2.45 -5.44 5.16
N ILE A 400 -2.46 -6.77 5.11
CA ILE A 400 -1.49 -7.59 5.85
C ILE A 400 -0.08 -7.34 5.33
N GLU A 401 0.10 -7.35 4.01
CA GLU A 401 1.38 -6.98 3.37
C GLU A 401 1.87 -5.61 3.86
N ASN A 402 1.01 -4.60 3.81
CA ASN A 402 1.36 -3.24 4.21
C ASN A 402 1.73 -3.11 5.70
N ASN A 403 1.12 -3.92 6.57
CA ASN A 403 1.26 -3.78 8.03
C ASN A 403 2.28 -4.73 8.65
N SER A 404 2.57 -5.85 8.00
CA SER A 404 3.46 -6.89 8.52
C SER A 404 4.69 -7.15 7.64
N GLY A 405 4.68 -6.71 6.38
CA GLY A 405 5.71 -7.02 5.39
C GLY A 405 5.63 -8.45 4.81
N VAL A 406 4.64 -9.25 5.22
CA VAL A 406 4.44 -10.60 4.68
C VAL A 406 3.76 -10.52 3.32
N ASP A 407 4.30 -11.22 2.32
CA ASP A 407 3.74 -11.30 0.96
C ASP A 407 2.26 -11.71 0.99
N LYS A 408 1.43 -10.94 0.28
CA LYS A 408 -0.04 -11.13 0.19
C LYS A 408 -0.47 -12.53 -0.27
N ASP A 409 0.34 -13.23 -1.08
CA ASP A 409 0.03 -14.56 -1.61
C ASP A 409 0.51 -15.68 -0.64
N ALA A 410 1.34 -15.32 0.34
CA ALA A 410 1.96 -16.21 1.30
C ALA A 410 1.24 -16.24 2.66
N ILE A 411 -0.04 -15.87 2.73
CA ILE A 411 -0.84 -15.88 3.97
C ILE A 411 -2.06 -16.80 3.88
N ASP A 412 -2.52 -17.27 5.04
CA ASP A 412 -3.93 -17.61 5.25
C ASP A 412 -4.60 -16.44 5.96
N MET A 413 -5.79 -16.03 5.51
CA MET A 413 -6.57 -14.96 6.14
C MET A 413 -8.04 -15.37 6.23
N LEU A 414 -8.61 -15.29 7.42
CA LEU A 414 -9.97 -15.74 7.72
C LEU A 414 -10.76 -14.64 8.44
N GLU A 415 -12.07 -14.70 8.33
CA GLU A 415 -13.00 -13.78 9.00
C GLU A 415 -14.05 -14.58 9.79
N TYR A 416 -14.23 -14.23 11.07
CA TYR A 416 -15.27 -14.86 11.88
C TYR A 416 -16.65 -14.51 11.35
N GLN A 417 -17.44 -15.56 11.18
CA GLN A 417 -18.85 -15.49 10.89
C GLN A 417 -19.63 -15.83 12.15
N THR A 418 -20.80 -15.23 12.29
CA THR A 418 -21.66 -15.43 13.47
C THR A 418 -21.82 -16.93 13.78
N GLU A 419 -22.12 -17.75 12.78
CA GLU A 419 -22.09 -19.23 12.86
C GLU A 419 -20.97 -19.80 11.97
N PRO A 420 -20.42 -20.97 12.31
CA PRO A 420 -19.52 -21.71 11.42
C PRO A 420 -20.17 -22.03 10.06
N PRO A 421 -19.36 -22.21 8.99
CA PRO A 421 -17.90 -22.16 8.97
C PRO A 421 -17.35 -20.74 9.02
N ILE A 422 -16.11 -20.60 9.50
CA ILE A 422 -15.32 -19.38 9.34
C ILE A 422 -15.14 -19.06 7.85
N GLU A 423 -15.19 -17.79 7.48
CA GLU A 423 -15.00 -17.38 6.09
C GLU A 423 -13.51 -17.39 5.73
N VAL A 424 -13.20 -17.90 4.53
CA VAL A 424 -11.85 -17.85 3.96
C VAL A 424 -11.78 -16.62 3.06
N LEU A 425 -10.92 -15.68 3.44
CA LEU A 425 -10.57 -14.54 2.59
C LEU A 425 -9.41 -14.92 1.68
N GLU A 426 -8.37 -15.55 2.25
CA GLU A 426 -7.21 -16.07 1.53
C GLU A 426 -6.73 -17.41 2.11
N GLY A 427 -6.19 -18.28 1.25
CA GLY A 427 -5.59 -19.55 1.68
C GLY A 427 -6.60 -20.63 2.09
N ASP A 428 -6.38 -21.28 3.24
CA ASP A 428 -7.27 -22.33 3.74
C ASP A 428 -7.45 -22.32 5.28
N THR A 429 -8.30 -23.23 5.78
CA THR A 429 -8.65 -23.34 7.22
C THR A 429 -7.92 -24.45 7.95
N LEU A 430 -7.07 -25.24 7.30
CA LEU A 430 -6.54 -26.50 7.85
C LEU A 430 -5.69 -26.25 9.11
N HIS A 431 -4.82 -25.23 9.09
CA HIS A 431 -4.00 -24.90 10.24
C HIS A 431 -4.86 -24.38 11.41
N PHE A 432 -5.86 -23.55 11.12
CA PHE A 432 -6.79 -23.03 12.12
C PHE A 432 -7.61 -24.15 12.78
N ALA A 433 -8.15 -25.06 11.98
CA ALA A 433 -8.93 -26.21 12.47
C ALA A 433 -8.12 -27.10 13.42
N LYS A 434 -6.82 -27.34 13.12
CA LYS A 434 -5.91 -28.09 14.01
C LYS A 434 -5.68 -27.38 15.34
N MET A 435 -5.47 -26.06 15.30
CA MET A 435 -5.31 -25.25 16.50
C MET A 435 -6.57 -25.29 17.37
N MET A 436 -7.74 -25.09 16.77
CA MET A 436 -9.01 -25.15 17.50
C MET A 436 -9.24 -26.54 18.09
N ALA A 437 -9.06 -27.62 17.33
CA ALA A 437 -9.16 -28.99 17.86
C ALA A 437 -8.23 -29.22 19.06
N PHE A 438 -6.97 -28.78 18.98
CA PHE A 438 -6.03 -28.85 20.09
C PHE A 438 -6.51 -28.07 21.32
N ILE A 439 -7.00 -26.84 21.14
CA ILE A 439 -7.56 -26.02 22.22
C ILE A 439 -8.72 -26.74 22.88
N TRP A 440 -9.64 -27.35 22.14
CA TRP A 440 -10.79 -28.06 22.71
C TRP A 440 -10.38 -29.27 23.54
N ASP A 441 -9.48 -30.10 23.02
CA ASP A 441 -9.16 -31.41 23.59
C ASP A 441 -8.08 -31.35 24.69
N SER A 442 -7.35 -30.24 24.81
CA SER A 442 -6.21 -30.12 25.73
C SER A 442 -6.55 -29.39 27.02
N ASP A 443 -5.86 -29.75 28.10
CA ASP A 443 -5.81 -28.99 29.35
C ASP A 443 -4.72 -27.92 29.26
N LEU A 444 -5.12 -26.65 29.06
CA LEU A 444 -4.18 -25.54 28.85
C LEU A 444 -3.59 -24.98 30.15
N SER A 445 -4.06 -25.43 31.33
CA SER A 445 -3.39 -25.13 32.60
C SER A 445 -1.97 -25.71 32.67
N ARG A 446 -1.69 -26.76 31.88
CA ARG A 446 -0.39 -27.43 31.81
C ARG A 446 0.58 -26.67 30.92
N LYS A 447 1.78 -26.38 31.44
CA LYS A 447 2.87 -25.69 30.72
C LYS A 447 3.13 -26.28 29.34
N SER A 448 3.29 -27.60 29.21
CA SER A 448 3.61 -28.26 27.93
C SER A 448 2.56 -28.03 26.84
N ASN A 449 1.28 -27.96 27.23
CA ASN A 449 0.19 -27.75 26.28
C ASN A 449 0.11 -26.28 25.85
N MET A 450 0.35 -25.36 26.79
CA MET A 450 0.47 -23.94 26.48
C MET A 450 1.67 -23.64 25.59
N ASP A 451 2.84 -24.22 25.90
CA ASP A 451 4.05 -24.08 25.08
C ASP A 451 3.80 -24.58 23.63
N PHE A 452 3.02 -25.66 23.46
CA PHE A 452 2.63 -26.13 22.13
C PHE A 452 1.65 -25.17 21.44
N LEU A 453 0.67 -24.62 22.15
CA LEU A 453 -0.25 -23.62 21.59
C LEU A 453 0.50 -22.36 21.12
N GLU A 454 1.51 -21.91 21.86
CA GLU A 454 2.40 -20.80 21.49
C GLU A 454 3.20 -21.06 20.19
N THR A 455 3.21 -22.31 19.67
CA THR A 455 3.75 -22.62 18.34
C THR A 455 2.72 -22.47 17.22
N LEU A 456 1.43 -22.46 17.53
CA LEU A 456 0.33 -22.38 16.56
C LEU A 456 -0.23 -20.96 16.43
N MET A 457 -0.21 -20.19 17.52
CA MET A 457 -0.67 -18.80 17.57
C MET A 457 0.28 -17.91 18.36
N ASP A 458 0.24 -16.63 18.02
CA ASP A 458 0.88 -15.60 18.81
C ASP A 458 -0.03 -15.22 19.99
N VAL A 459 0.25 -15.82 21.15
CA VAL A 459 -0.53 -15.58 22.37
C VAL A 459 -0.43 -14.12 22.80
N LYS A 460 0.71 -13.43 22.63
CA LYS A 460 0.84 -12.03 23.07
C LYS A 460 -0.02 -11.09 22.22
N ASN A 461 0.05 -11.23 20.90
CA ASN A 461 -0.84 -10.52 19.97
C ASN A 461 -2.32 -10.80 20.28
N PHE A 462 -2.68 -12.06 20.53
CA PHE A 462 -4.05 -12.41 20.91
C PHE A 462 -4.50 -11.73 22.22
N LEU A 463 -3.63 -11.68 23.24
CA LEU A 463 -3.93 -10.99 24.49
C LEU A 463 -4.12 -9.50 24.28
N ASP A 464 -3.27 -8.85 23.49
CA ASP A 464 -3.41 -7.42 23.15
C ASP A 464 -4.72 -7.13 22.45
N TYR A 465 -5.11 -8.00 21.51
CA TYR A 465 -6.37 -7.89 20.80
C TYR A 465 -7.56 -7.96 21.77
N TYR A 466 -7.55 -8.94 22.69
CA TYR A 466 -8.60 -9.06 23.71
C TYR A 466 -8.58 -7.90 24.71
N ILE A 467 -7.39 -7.43 25.12
CA ILE A 467 -7.23 -6.27 26.01
C ILE A 467 -7.88 -5.04 25.37
N LEU A 468 -7.61 -4.75 24.09
CA LEU A 468 -8.20 -3.62 23.38
C LEU A 468 -9.74 -3.74 23.31
N GLN A 469 -10.25 -4.91 22.92
CA GLN A 469 -11.70 -5.14 22.79
C GLN A 469 -12.42 -5.03 24.15
N ILE A 470 -11.80 -5.56 25.21
CA ILE A 470 -12.29 -5.44 26.59
C ILE A 470 -12.23 -3.99 27.06
N TYR A 471 -11.11 -3.29 26.87
CA TYR A 471 -10.98 -1.87 27.26
C TYR A 471 -12.05 -1.03 26.58
N CYS A 472 -12.24 -1.18 25.27
CA CYS A 472 -13.23 -0.42 24.52
C CYS A 472 -14.67 -0.91 24.73
N ALA A 473 -14.90 -1.96 25.52
CA ALA A 473 -16.22 -2.54 25.75
C ALA A 473 -17.01 -2.78 24.44
N ASN A 474 -16.36 -3.42 23.45
CA ASN A 474 -16.97 -3.64 22.15
C ASN A 474 -18.12 -4.67 22.24
N ALA A 475 -19.32 -4.26 21.84
CA ALA A 475 -20.53 -5.08 21.92
C ALA A 475 -20.81 -5.94 20.67
N ASP A 476 -20.05 -5.76 19.59
CA ASP A 476 -20.23 -6.44 18.30
C ASP A 476 -19.13 -7.48 18.03
N TRP A 477 -18.60 -8.06 19.11
CA TRP A 477 -17.42 -8.92 19.18
C TRP A 477 -17.60 -9.90 20.36
N PRO A 478 -17.07 -11.15 20.37
CA PRO A 478 -16.06 -11.71 19.46
C PRO A 478 -16.54 -12.54 18.28
N ASP A 479 -17.80 -12.98 18.19
CA ASP A 479 -18.23 -13.83 17.07
C ASP A 479 -18.49 -13.09 15.74
N LYS A 480 -18.14 -11.81 15.73
CA LYS A 480 -18.10 -10.90 14.57
C LYS A 480 -16.86 -9.99 14.65
N ASN A 481 -16.65 -9.24 13.58
CA ASN A 481 -15.66 -8.15 13.49
C ASN A 481 -14.25 -8.60 13.92
N SER A 482 -13.89 -9.82 13.51
CA SER A 482 -12.64 -10.47 13.88
C SER A 482 -12.00 -11.05 12.63
N LYS A 483 -10.85 -10.46 12.26
CA LYS A 483 -10.00 -10.95 11.17
C LYS A 483 -8.77 -11.59 11.75
N ILE A 484 -8.45 -12.78 11.27
CA ILE A 484 -7.30 -13.56 11.71
C ILE A 484 -6.45 -13.94 10.52
N TRP A 485 -5.14 -13.96 10.71
CA TRP A 485 -4.21 -14.26 9.64
C TRP A 485 -2.98 -15.00 10.15
N ARG A 486 -2.29 -15.70 9.27
CA ARG A 486 -0.95 -16.25 9.53
C ARG A 486 -0.10 -16.24 8.26
N PRO A 487 1.23 -16.10 8.37
CA PRO A 487 2.11 -16.45 7.27
C PRO A 487 2.11 -17.97 7.06
N LYS A 488 2.18 -18.41 5.80
CA LYS A 488 2.19 -19.84 5.43
C LYS A 488 3.55 -20.52 5.66
N GLU A 489 4.59 -19.75 5.95
CA GLU A 489 5.93 -20.27 6.23
C GLU A 489 5.97 -21.25 7.40
N ALA A 490 7.06 -22.03 7.48
CA ALA A 490 7.25 -22.99 8.54
C ALA A 490 7.34 -22.27 9.91
N GLY A 491 6.43 -22.60 10.82
CA GLY A 491 6.33 -21.95 12.14
C GLY A 491 5.47 -20.68 12.15
N GLY A 492 4.83 -20.33 11.03
CA GLY A 492 3.92 -19.19 10.94
C GLY A 492 2.70 -19.33 11.86
N LYS A 493 2.49 -18.31 12.71
CA LYS A 493 1.51 -18.31 13.81
C LYS A 493 0.28 -17.50 13.46
N TRP A 494 -0.88 -17.91 13.98
CA TRP A 494 -2.11 -17.12 13.91
C TRP A 494 -2.01 -15.84 14.75
N ARG A 495 -2.42 -14.73 14.14
CA ARG A 495 -2.53 -13.38 14.70
C ARG A 495 -3.93 -12.80 14.44
N TRP A 496 -4.36 -11.87 15.28
CA TRP A 496 -5.65 -11.19 15.23
C TRP A 496 -5.44 -9.72 14.86
N ALA A 497 -6.15 -9.27 13.82
CA ALA A 497 -6.13 -7.89 13.37
C ALA A 497 -7.38 -7.14 13.88
N VAL A 498 -7.21 -5.87 14.26
CA VAL A 498 -8.31 -5.03 14.75
C VAL A 498 -9.22 -4.64 13.59
N PHE A 499 -10.49 -5.04 13.64
CA PHE A 499 -11.48 -4.77 12.60
C PHE A 499 -12.79 -4.29 13.20
N ASP A 500 -13.40 -3.29 12.56
CA ASP A 500 -14.77 -2.82 12.78
C ASP A 500 -15.18 -2.66 14.26
N VAL A 501 -14.68 -1.59 14.89
CA VAL A 501 -14.77 -1.36 16.34
C VAL A 501 -15.70 -0.18 16.70
N ASP A 502 -16.52 0.30 15.76
CA ASP A 502 -17.46 1.40 15.95
C ASP A 502 -18.58 1.14 16.98
N TYR A 503 -18.81 -0.11 17.38
CA TYR A 503 -19.73 -0.49 18.47
C TYR A 503 -19.15 -0.28 19.89
N GLY A 504 -17.87 0.06 20.01
CA GLY A 504 -17.20 0.29 21.28
C GLY A 504 -17.31 1.72 21.83
N TYR A 505 -16.62 1.93 22.93
CA TYR A 505 -16.32 3.24 23.54
C TYR A 505 -17.56 4.02 23.99
N GLY A 506 -18.54 3.34 24.58
CA GLY A 506 -19.75 3.97 25.10
C GLY A 506 -20.91 4.05 24.11
N PHE A 507 -20.82 3.39 22.95
CA PHE A 507 -21.94 3.33 22.01
C PHE A 507 -23.07 2.43 22.52
N ARG A 508 -22.81 1.11 22.67
CA ARG A 508 -23.80 0.14 23.15
C ARG A 508 -23.56 -0.28 24.59
N PHE A 509 -22.31 -0.57 24.94
CA PHE A 509 -21.90 -0.86 26.30
C PHE A 509 -21.27 0.38 26.92
N PRO A 510 -21.76 0.82 28.09
CA PRO A 510 -21.19 1.97 28.78
C PRO A 510 -19.86 1.60 29.47
N ALA A 511 -19.18 2.59 30.04
CA ALA A 511 -17.84 2.42 30.62
C ALA A 511 -17.80 1.42 31.79
N GLU A 512 -18.94 1.15 32.43
CA GLU A 512 -19.14 0.27 33.59
C GLU A 512 -19.23 -1.21 33.22
N THR A 513 -19.37 -1.54 31.93
CA THR A 513 -19.61 -2.93 31.52
C THR A 513 -18.42 -3.84 31.87
N ASN A 514 -18.70 -4.86 32.67
CA ASN A 514 -17.77 -5.93 32.98
C ASN A 514 -17.72 -6.93 31.82
N MET A 515 -16.71 -6.79 30.96
CA MET A 515 -16.56 -7.64 29.78
C MET A 515 -16.14 -9.07 30.12
N TYR A 516 -15.68 -9.36 31.34
CA TYR A 516 -15.38 -10.73 31.74
C TYR A 516 -16.66 -11.53 31.99
N GLU A 517 -17.66 -10.93 32.63
CA GLU A 517 -19.00 -11.55 32.75
C GLU A 517 -19.60 -11.85 31.37
N TYR A 518 -19.45 -10.91 30.44
CA TYR A 518 -19.87 -11.07 29.05
C TYR A 518 -19.14 -12.25 28.36
N LEU A 519 -17.81 -12.32 28.47
CA LEU A 519 -17.00 -13.36 27.80
C LEU A 519 -17.18 -14.76 28.39
N TYR A 520 -17.46 -14.87 29.69
CA TYR A 520 -17.59 -16.15 30.39
C TYR A 520 -19.03 -16.67 30.48
N ASN A 521 -20.04 -15.88 30.12
CA ASN A 521 -21.43 -16.34 30.08
C ASN A 521 -21.67 -17.26 28.86
N THR A 522 -21.64 -18.57 29.08
CA THR A 522 -21.92 -19.59 28.05
C THR A 522 -23.29 -20.24 28.11
N GLU A 523 -24.05 -20.01 29.19
CA GLU A 523 -25.36 -20.65 29.39
C GLU A 523 -26.50 -19.86 28.75
N GLU A 524 -26.41 -18.53 28.80
CA GLU A 524 -27.32 -17.60 28.13
C GLU A 524 -26.52 -16.60 27.29
N PRO A 525 -25.99 -17.02 26.12
CA PRO A 525 -25.15 -16.15 25.33
C PRO A 525 -25.89 -14.85 24.99
N TYR A 526 -25.30 -13.73 25.40
CA TYR A 526 -25.72 -12.41 24.98
C TYR A 526 -25.48 -12.24 23.47
N TYR A 527 -25.91 -11.12 22.90
CA TYR A 527 -25.58 -10.77 21.53
C TYR A 527 -24.03 -10.84 21.34
N HIS A 528 -23.58 -11.74 20.45
CA HIS A 528 -22.20 -11.95 19.96
C HIS A 528 -21.13 -12.66 20.83
N ASN A 529 -21.47 -13.25 21.97
CA ASN A 529 -20.51 -13.92 22.87
C ASN A 529 -20.46 -15.45 22.75
N ARG A 530 -20.67 -16.02 21.55
CA ARG A 530 -20.84 -17.48 21.39
C ARG A 530 -19.70 -18.30 22.00
N PRO A 531 -20.02 -19.44 22.67
CA PRO A 531 -19.02 -20.24 23.37
C PRO A 531 -17.84 -20.73 22.53
N TRP A 532 -18.05 -20.95 21.23
CA TRP A 532 -17.03 -21.48 20.32
C TRP A 532 -15.91 -20.46 20.03
N VAL A 533 -16.18 -19.17 20.15
CA VAL A 533 -15.19 -18.10 19.93
C VAL A 533 -14.51 -17.73 21.24
N THR A 534 -15.29 -17.59 22.31
CA THR A 534 -14.75 -17.23 23.64
C THR A 534 -13.88 -18.33 24.24
N VAL A 535 -13.99 -19.58 23.77
CA VAL A 535 -13.22 -20.72 24.29
C VAL A 535 -11.71 -20.49 24.26
N ILE A 536 -11.17 -19.80 23.25
CA ILE A 536 -9.73 -19.56 23.14
C ILE A 536 -9.26 -18.76 24.36
N PHE A 537 -9.92 -17.62 24.62
CA PHE A 537 -9.59 -16.77 25.76
C PHE A 537 -9.83 -17.49 27.09
N ARG A 538 -11.00 -18.12 27.27
CA ARG A 538 -11.34 -18.81 28.52
C ARG A 538 -10.32 -19.91 28.86
N LYS A 539 -9.92 -20.74 27.89
CA LYS A 539 -8.95 -21.81 28.14
C LYS A 539 -7.52 -21.30 28.33
N ILE A 540 -7.10 -20.26 27.62
CA ILE A 540 -5.75 -19.68 27.82
C ILE A 540 -5.62 -19.06 29.23
N MET A 541 -6.69 -18.45 29.75
CA MET A 541 -6.74 -17.85 31.09
C MET A 541 -6.69 -18.88 32.25
N GLU A 542 -6.90 -20.17 31.97
CA GLU A 542 -6.68 -21.26 32.94
C GLU A 542 -5.20 -21.43 33.29
N ASN A 543 -4.29 -20.99 32.39
CA ASN A 543 -2.86 -21.04 32.63
C ASN A 543 -2.39 -19.87 33.49
N GLU A 544 -1.93 -20.15 34.71
CA GLU A 544 -1.53 -19.12 35.68
C GLU A 544 -0.41 -18.20 35.15
N ARG A 545 0.56 -18.73 34.39
CA ARG A 545 1.62 -17.91 33.78
C ARG A 545 1.03 -16.87 32.83
N ILE A 546 0.10 -17.29 31.97
CA ILE A 546 -0.50 -16.41 30.98
C ILE A 546 -1.46 -15.41 31.63
N ARG A 547 -2.28 -15.87 32.60
CA ARG A 547 -3.18 -15.00 33.36
C ARG A 547 -2.44 -13.91 34.11
N ASN A 548 -1.35 -14.24 34.81
CA ASN A 548 -0.54 -13.25 35.53
C ASN A 548 0.10 -12.23 34.57
N TYR A 549 0.60 -12.71 33.42
CA TYR A 549 1.12 -11.83 32.37
C TYR A 549 0.04 -10.89 31.84
N TYR A 550 -1.16 -11.41 31.52
CA TYR A 550 -2.31 -10.64 31.04
C TYR A 550 -2.70 -9.53 32.02
N LEU A 551 -2.85 -9.86 33.30
CA LEU A 551 -3.26 -8.91 34.34
C LEU A 551 -2.30 -7.73 34.44
N GLN A 552 -1.00 -8.00 34.49
CA GLN A 552 0.00 -6.94 34.58
C GLN A 552 0.21 -6.19 33.27
N ARG A 553 0.12 -6.88 32.12
CA ARG A 553 0.18 -6.23 30.80
C ARG A 553 -0.97 -5.26 30.60
N PHE A 554 -2.20 -5.68 30.92
CA PHE A 554 -3.35 -4.78 30.84
C PHE A 554 -3.17 -3.59 31.78
N ASN A 555 -2.73 -3.80 33.03
CA ASN A 555 -2.49 -2.68 33.94
C ASN A 555 -1.36 -1.74 33.45
N GLY A 556 -0.31 -2.28 32.83
CA GLY A 556 0.71 -1.48 32.14
C GLY A 556 0.13 -0.60 31.02
N LEU A 557 -0.77 -1.16 30.21
CA LEU A 557 -1.48 -0.41 29.16
C LEU A 557 -2.44 0.65 29.76
N LEU A 558 -3.09 0.37 30.89
CA LEU A 558 -3.90 1.35 31.65
C LEU A 558 -3.08 2.54 32.16
N ASN A 559 -1.77 2.36 32.38
CA ASN A 559 -0.85 3.43 32.76
C ASN A 559 -0.27 4.20 31.55
N THR A 560 -0.46 3.71 30.32
CA THR A 560 0.18 4.25 29.10
C THR A 560 -0.86 4.48 27.99
N ALA A 561 -1.03 3.52 27.08
CA ALA A 561 -1.90 3.60 25.92
C ALA A 561 -3.34 4.01 26.28
N PHE A 562 -3.85 3.50 27.40
CA PHE A 562 -5.21 3.71 27.90
C PHE A 562 -5.25 4.67 29.10
N HIS A 563 -4.21 5.47 29.31
CA HIS A 563 -4.23 6.50 30.34
C HIS A 563 -5.35 7.53 30.05
N PRO A 564 -6.14 7.97 31.05
CA PRO A 564 -7.29 8.87 30.82
C PRO A 564 -6.92 10.16 30.09
N ASP A 565 -5.83 10.82 30.48
CA ASP A 565 -5.38 12.07 29.85
C ASP A 565 -5.03 11.89 28.37
N ARG A 566 -4.42 10.75 28.03
CA ARG A 566 -4.08 10.40 26.66
C ARG A 566 -5.34 10.11 25.86
N ALA A 567 -6.24 9.29 26.39
CA ALA A 567 -7.50 8.95 25.77
C ALA A 567 -8.34 10.21 25.48
N VAL A 568 -8.43 11.13 26.43
CA VAL A 568 -9.09 12.44 26.27
C VAL A 568 -8.38 13.28 25.18
N SER A 569 -7.06 13.38 25.22
CA SER A 569 -6.27 14.13 24.22
C SER A 569 -6.46 13.59 22.80
N MET A 570 -6.65 12.27 22.65
CA MET A 570 -6.95 11.66 21.35
C MET A 570 -8.36 12.01 20.86
N VAL A 571 -9.36 12.00 21.75
CA VAL A 571 -10.72 12.46 21.40
C VAL A 571 -10.67 13.91 20.94
N ASP A 572 -9.97 14.80 21.67
CA ASP A 572 -9.79 16.20 21.31
C ASP A 572 -9.13 16.35 19.94
N SER A 573 -8.03 15.64 19.71
CA SER A 573 -7.27 15.71 18.45
C SER A 573 -8.10 15.29 17.24
N LEU A 574 -8.85 14.19 17.35
CA LEU A 574 -9.67 13.69 16.24
C LEU A 574 -10.92 14.56 16.01
N LYS A 575 -11.56 15.03 17.09
CA LYS A 575 -12.69 15.95 17.02
C LYS A 575 -12.30 17.26 16.31
N ALA A 576 -11.16 17.85 16.70
CA ALA A 576 -10.67 19.10 16.14
C ALA A 576 -10.39 19.03 14.63
N GLN A 577 -10.09 17.83 14.09
CA GLN A 577 -9.89 17.65 12.65
C GLN A 577 -11.18 17.78 11.85
N ILE A 578 -12.32 17.30 12.38
CA ILE A 578 -13.58 17.24 11.63
C ILE A 578 -14.57 18.33 11.99
N GLU A 579 -14.49 18.90 13.20
CA GLU A 579 -15.40 19.93 13.72
C GLU A 579 -15.66 21.08 12.72
N PRO A 580 -14.64 21.64 12.02
CA PRO A 580 -14.87 22.72 11.05
C PRO A 580 -15.78 22.33 9.88
N GLU A 581 -15.88 21.04 9.54
CA GLU A 581 -16.68 20.54 8.41
C GLU A 581 -18.05 20.00 8.83
N MET A 582 -18.26 19.76 10.13
CA MET A 582 -19.47 19.10 10.62
C MET A 582 -20.74 19.90 10.36
N GLU A 583 -20.69 21.24 10.42
CA GLU A 583 -21.85 22.08 10.09
C GLU A 583 -22.34 21.83 8.66
N ARG A 584 -21.40 21.76 7.70
CA ARG A 584 -21.70 21.52 6.29
C ARG A 584 -22.16 20.09 6.05
N HIS A 585 -21.52 19.11 6.70
CA HIS A 585 -21.94 17.72 6.64
C HIS A 585 -23.38 17.54 7.17
N ILE A 586 -23.69 18.12 8.34
CA ILE A 586 -25.03 18.10 8.94
C ILE A 586 -26.04 18.82 8.06
N ALA A 587 -25.69 19.95 7.44
CA ALA A 587 -26.59 20.63 6.50
C ALA A 587 -26.99 19.73 5.31
N LYS A 588 -26.07 18.88 4.85
CA LYS A 588 -26.29 17.93 3.75
C LYS A 588 -27.08 16.69 4.17
N TRP A 589 -26.68 16.04 5.26
CA TRP A 589 -27.19 14.72 5.65
C TRP A 589 -28.07 14.71 6.90
N GLY A 590 -28.06 15.75 7.72
CA GLY A 590 -28.72 15.76 9.03
C GLY A 590 -30.26 15.67 8.99
N LYS A 591 -30.89 15.93 7.84
CA LYS A 591 -32.33 15.73 7.62
C LYS A 591 -32.69 14.37 7.02
N SER A 592 -31.67 13.59 6.63
CA SER A 592 -31.88 12.26 6.07
C SER A 592 -32.05 11.24 7.20
N ASP A 593 -32.64 10.09 6.89
CA ASP A 593 -32.71 8.99 7.85
C ASP A 593 -31.29 8.67 8.35
N TYR A 594 -31.15 8.53 9.67
CA TYR A 594 -29.88 8.27 10.35
C TYR A 594 -28.84 9.41 10.32
N GLY A 595 -29.16 10.58 9.75
CA GLY A 595 -28.26 11.73 9.78
C GLY A 595 -28.13 12.37 11.17
N ILE A 596 -26.97 12.98 11.44
CA ILE A 596 -26.76 13.73 12.69
C ILE A 596 -27.60 15.02 12.65
N PRO A 597 -28.55 15.25 13.57
CA PRO A 597 -29.57 16.29 13.33
C PRO A 597 -29.10 17.73 13.56
N SER A 598 -28.07 17.94 14.39
CA SER A 598 -27.55 19.28 14.71
C SER A 598 -26.15 19.22 15.31
N MET A 599 -25.42 20.33 15.26
CA MET A 599 -24.12 20.48 15.93
C MET A 599 -24.19 20.22 17.44
N ASN A 600 -25.26 20.66 18.11
CA ASN A 600 -25.42 20.44 19.55
C ASN A 600 -25.54 18.95 19.90
N LEU A 601 -26.28 18.18 19.09
CA LEU A 601 -26.36 16.73 19.28
C LEU A 601 -25.03 16.05 18.96
N TRP A 602 -24.34 16.47 17.90
CA TRP A 602 -23.01 15.95 17.58
C TRP A 602 -22.01 16.17 18.73
N GLN A 603 -21.99 17.36 19.33
CA GLN A 603 -21.18 17.68 20.51
C GLN A 603 -21.56 16.78 21.68
N GLY A 604 -22.86 16.61 21.96
CA GLY A 604 -23.32 15.69 23.01
C GLY A 604 -22.94 14.23 22.76
N TYR A 605 -22.85 13.79 21.49
CA TYR A 605 -22.32 12.46 21.18
C TYR A 605 -20.82 12.37 21.42
N CYS A 606 -20.05 13.42 21.12
CA CYS A 606 -18.63 13.49 21.46
C CYS A 606 -18.42 13.46 22.97
N ASP A 607 -19.28 14.12 23.76
CA ASP A 607 -19.25 14.08 25.24
C ASP A 607 -19.32 12.64 25.80
N THR A 608 -20.01 11.72 25.11
CA THR A 608 -20.02 10.30 25.51
C THR A 608 -18.65 9.63 25.38
N LEU A 609 -17.83 10.06 24.42
CA LEU A 609 -16.46 9.57 24.28
C LEU A 609 -15.59 10.08 25.44
N TYR A 610 -15.76 11.34 25.83
CA TYR A 610 -15.03 11.91 26.97
C TYR A 610 -15.42 11.23 28.29
N ASP A 611 -16.71 11.02 28.55
CA ASP A 611 -17.16 10.30 29.75
C ASP A 611 -16.57 8.89 29.82
N PHE A 612 -16.58 8.17 28.69
CA PHE A 612 -15.97 6.85 28.60
C PHE A 612 -14.46 6.90 28.86
N ALA A 613 -13.73 7.81 28.21
CA ALA A 613 -12.28 7.97 28.34
C ALA A 613 -11.83 8.24 29.78
N VAL A 614 -12.55 9.12 30.49
CA VAL A 614 -12.21 9.50 31.87
C VAL A 614 -12.43 8.35 32.86
N ARG A 615 -13.44 7.50 32.61
CA ARG A 615 -13.92 6.52 33.60
C ARG A 615 -13.39 5.12 33.36
N ARG A 616 -13.18 4.73 32.09
CA ARG A 616 -12.96 3.32 31.72
C ARG A 616 -11.69 2.73 32.32
N THR A 617 -10.63 3.50 32.47
CA THR A 617 -9.33 2.99 32.94
C THR A 617 -9.42 2.40 34.34
N GLU A 618 -10.05 3.12 35.27
CA GLU A 618 -10.22 2.65 36.65
C GLU A 618 -11.25 1.52 36.73
N ILE A 619 -12.34 1.61 35.96
CA ILE A 619 -13.36 0.54 35.93
C ILE A 619 -12.78 -0.77 35.39
N ALA A 620 -11.99 -0.74 34.31
CA ALA A 620 -11.39 -1.94 33.75
C ALA A 620 -10.45 -2.63 34.76
N ARG A 621 -9.72 -1.83 35.56
CA ARG A 621 -8.91 -2.34 36.67
C ARG A 621 -9.77 -3.00 37.74
N GLN A 622 -10.85 -2.35 38.16
CA GLN A 622 -11.77 -2.89 39.16
C GLN A 622 -12.44 -4.18 38.69
N ASN A 623 -12.89 -4.26 37.43
CA ASN A 623 -13.46 -5.48 36.87
C ASN A 623 -12.46 -6.64 36.86
N MET A 624 -11.16 -6.38 36.63
CA MET A 624 -10.13 -7.41 36.77
C MET A 624 -9.98 -7.90 38.21
N MET A 625 -9.94 -6.97 39.18
CA MET A 625 -9.83 -7.30 40.60
C MET A 625 -11.01 -8.14 41.07
N GLU A 626 -12.22 -7.76 40.70
CA GLU A 626 -13.45 -8.46 41.07
C GLU A 626 -13.53 -9.83 40.42
N PHE A 627 -13.29 -9.92 39.11
CA PHE A 627 -13.48 -11.18 38.38
C PHE A 627 -12.42 -12.23 38.70
N TYR A 628 -11.15 -11.83 38.81
CA TYR A 628 -10.04 -12.74 39.10
C TYR A 628 -9.67 -12.83 40.58
N GLU A 629 -10.43 -12.14 41.45
CA GLU A 629 -10.19 -12.06 42.90
C GLU A 629 -8.75 -11.63 43.23
N VAL A 630 -8.19 -10.72 42.41
CA VAL A 630 -6.83 -10.21 42.58
C VAL A 630 -6.83 -9.11 43.65
N GLY A 631 -5.84 -9.16 44.54
CA GLY A 631 -5.74 -8.32 45.73
C GLY A 631 -5.52 -6.82 45.45
N ALA A 632 -5.03 -6.11 46.46
CA ALA A 632 -4.76 -4.66 46.38
C ALA A 632 -3.78 -4.30 45.24
N THR A 633 -3.68 -3.01 44.93
CA THR A 633 -2.68 -2.50 43.99
C THR A 633 -1.46 -1.96 44.72
N VAL A 634 -0.35 -1.82 43.99
CA VAL A 634 0.85 -1.08 44.40
C VAL A 634 1.16 0.01 43.38
N THR A 635 1.82 1.07 43.82
CA THR A 635 2.38 2.09 42.95
C THR A 635 3.86 1.79 42.70
N ILE A 636 4.24 1.72 41.43
CA ILE A 636 5.62 1.54 41.02
C ILE A 636 6.08 2.82 40.34
N GLY A 637 6.98 3.56 41.00
CA GLY A 637 7.73 4.65 40.40
C GLY A 637 8.84 4.09 39.51
N MET A 638 9.13 4.74 38.39
CA MET A 638 10.11 4.30 37.40
C MET A 638 10.96 5.47 36.97
N ARG A 639 12.28 5.31 37.01
CA ARG A 639 13.25 6.31 36.58
C ARG A 639 14.37 5.64 35.82
N SER A 640 14.75 6.24 34.70
CA SER A 640 15.87 5.82 33.86
C SER A 640 16.47 7.04 33.19
N GLU A 641 17.79 7.03 33.04
CA GLU A 641 18.55 7.97 32.22
C GLU A 641 19.54 7.15 31.39
N GLY A 642 19.48 7.24 30.05
CA GLY A 642 20.29 6.41 29.16
C GLY A 642 19.70 5.02 28.87
N GLY A 643 18.37 4.87 28.98
CA GLY A 643 17.63 3.67 28.59
C GLY A 643 16.13 3.78 28.84
N THR A 644 15.40 2.70 28.51
CA THR A 644 13.95 2.54 28.69
C THR A 644 13.67 1.37 29.64
N ILE A 645 12.68 1.54 30.51
CA ILE A 645 12.15 0.45 31.36
C ILE A 645 10.87 -0.09 30.71
N TYR A 646 10.77 -1.42 30.62
CA TYR A 646 9.59 -2.14 30.18
C TYR A 646 9.01 -2.95 31.33
N LEU A 647 7.70 -2.85 31.55
CA LEU A 647 6.95 -3.68 32.48
C LEU A 647 5.93 -4.51 31.70
N ASN A 648 6.05 -5.85 31.73
CA ASN A 648 5.24 -6.77 30.93
C ASN A 648 5.14 -6.38 29.44
N ASP A 649 6.29 -6.03 28.86
CA ASP A 649 6.45 -5.56 27.49
C ASP A 649 5.72 -4.25 27.16
N VAL A 650 5.40 -3.43 28.17
CA VAL A 650 4.90 -2.06 28.02
C VAL A 650 6.04 -1.10 28.33
N ALA A 651 6.41 -0.25 27.37
CA ALA A 651 7.43 0.77 27.58
C ALA A 651 6.91 1.86 28.52
N CYS A 652 7.70 2.21 29.54
CA CYS A 652 7.38 3.25 30.50
C CYS A 652 8.29 4.47 30.24
N CYS A 653 7.71 5.68 30.23
CA CYS A 653 8.32 6.92 29.71
C CYS A 653 9.71 7.24 30.29
N HIS A 654 10.56 7.87 29.46
CA HIS A 654 11.87 8.39 29.86
C HIS A 654 11.77 9.48 30.95
N ASN A 655 12.78 9.55 31.83
CA ASN A 655 13.05 10.61 32.81
C ASN A 655 12.22 10.64 34.12
N SER A 656 11.01 10.08 34.17
CA SER A 656 10.32 9.62 35.41
C SER A 656 8.85 9.35 35.11
N SER A 657 8.32 8.21 35.54
CA SER A 657 6.88 7.91 35.51
C SER A 657 6.47 7.09 36.72
N SER A 658 5.18 7.01 37.04
CA SER A 658 4.66 6.04 38.01
C SER A 658 3.45 5.33 37.42
N GLY A 659 3.23 4.09 37.82
CA GLY A 659 2.10 3.29 37.37
C GLY A 659 1.50 2.46 38.49
N VAL A 660 0.23 2.12 38.36
CA VAL A 660 -0.49 1.24 39.27
C VAL A 660 -0.38 -0.19 38.76
N PHE A 661 0.00 -1.14 39.61
CA PHE A 661 0.16 -2.56 39.30
C PHE A 661 -0.54 -3.43 40.34
N PHE A 662 -0.85 -4.68 40.00
CA PHE A 662 -1.44 -5.60 40.97
C PHE A 662 -0.39 -6.09 41.96
N LYS A 663 -0.71 -6.02 43.25
CA LYS A 663 0.09 -6.58 44.33
C LYS A 663 0.04 -8.10 44.28
N ASP A 664 1.14 -8.75 44.67
CA ASP A 664 1.25 -10.21 44.80
C ASP A 664 1.08 -10.98 43.46
N VAL A 665 1.07 -10.27 42.32
CA VAL A 665 1.04 -10.84 40.97
C VAL A 665 2.41 -10.65 40.29
N PRO A 666 3.06 -11.73 39.79
CA PRO A 666 4.36 -11.61 39.12
C PRO A 666 4.37 -10.59 37.98
N LEU A 667 5.33 -9.69 38.04
CA LEU A 667 5.62 -8.64 37.05
C LEU A 667 6.93 -8.98 36.33
N GLN A 668 6.96 -8.81 35.02
CA GLN A 668 8.20 -8.91 34.24
C GLN A 668 8.77 -7.51 34.05
N ILE A 669 10.05 -7.34 34.33
CA ILE A 669 10.76 -6.09 34.12
C ILE A 669 11.90 -6.30 33.12
N ARG A 670 12.13 -5.29 32.28
CA ARG A 670 13.28 -5.23 31.39
C ARG A 670 13.82 -3.80 31.28
N ALA A 671 15.11 -3.60 31.50
CA ALA A 671 15.84 -2.37 31.19
C ALA A 671 16.54 -2.55 29.85
N VAL A 672 16.26 -1.64 28.91
CA VAL A 672 16.91 -1.61 27.59
C VAL A 672 17.75 -0.35 27.52
N ALA A 673 19.06 -0.51 27.33
CA ALA A 673 19.96 0.62 27.25
C ALA A 673 19.71 1.43 25.98
N ASP A 674 19.75 2.76 26.12
CA ASP A 674 19.77 3.67 25.00
C ASP A 674 21.08 3.52 24.22
N PRO A 675 21.15 4.05 23.00
CA PRO A 675 22.34 3.96 22.17
C PRO A 675 23.54 4.64 22.84
N GLY A 676 24.66 3.92 22.95
CA GLY A 676 25.87 4.40 23.62
C GLY A 676 25.85 4.24 25.14
N TYR A 677 24.86 3.52 25.68
CA TYR A 677 24.78 3.16 27.09
C TYR A 677 24.79 1.65 27.26
N GLU A 678 25.13 1.19 28.46
CA GLU A 678 24.88 -0.16 28.92
C GLU A 678 24.18 -0.13 30.27
N PHE A 679 23.32 -1.12 30.51
CA PHE A 679 22.69 -1.30 31.81
C PHE A 679 23.73 -1.67 32.87
N VAL A 680 23.63 -1.06 34.05
CA VAL A 680 24.55 -1.29 35.16
C VAL A 680 23.85 -2.05 36.28
N GLU A 681 22.79 -1.48 36.83
CA GLU A 681 22.09 -2.02 38.01
C GLU A 681 20.73 -1.37 38.22
N TRP A 682 19.95 -1.94 39.15
CA TRP A 682 18.74 -1.34 39.70
C TRP A 682 19.04 -0.76 41.09
N LEU A 683 19.08 0.57 41.22
CA LEU A 683 19.61 1.23 42.43
C LEU A 683 18.77 1.01 43.71
N ASN A 684 17.44 0.94 43.56
CA ASN A 684 16.49 0.76 44.66
C ASN A 684 15.90 -0.67 44.72
N ALA A 685 16.38 -1.56 43.86
CA ALA A 685 15.99 -2.97 43.82
C ALA A 685 17.21 -3.84 43.46
N PRO A 686 18.30 -3.79 44.25
CA PRO A 686 19.57 -4.44 43.92
C PRO A 686 19.48 -5.97 43.83
N GLU A 687 18.42 -6.58 44.36
CA GLU A 687 18.10 -8.00 44.18
C GLU A 687 17.76 -8.36 42.72
N LEU A 688 17.32 -7.39 41.92
CA LEU A 688 17.07 -7.54 40.50
C LEU A 688 18.39 -7.43 39.73
N GLN A 689 19.28 -8.40 39.81
CA GLN A 689 20.64 -8.26 39.26
C GLN A 689 20.73 -8.29 37.72
N GLN A 690 19.63 -8.58 37.05
CA GLN A 690 19.57 -8.72 35.59
C GLN A 690 18.83 -7.54 34.97
N ASP A 691 19.22 -7.19 33.75
CA ASP A 691 18.48 -6.24 32.91
C ASP A 691 17.07 -6.77 32.59
N SER A 692 16.83 -8.08 32.64
CA SER A 692 15.49 -8.67 32.56
C SER A 692 15.26 -9.74 33.64
N ILE A 693 14.19 -9.59 34.42
CA ILE A 693 13.82 -10.54 35.47
C ILE A 693 12.32 -10.51 35.75
N SER A 694 11.78 -11.54 36.41
CA SER A 694 10.44 -11.50 37.00
C SER A 694 10.52 -11.32 38.51
N PHE A 695 9.69 -10.44 39.06
CA PHE A 695 9.56 -10.24 40.50
C PHE A 695 8.09 -10.04 40.89
N THR A 696 7.78 -10.19 42.17
CA THR A 696 6.41 -10.01 42.68
C THR A 696 6.34 -8.77 43.56
N PRO A 697 5.66 -7.68 43.14
CA PRO A 697 5.55 -6.48 43.94
C PRO A 697 4.62 -6.71 45.15
N VAL A 698 5.10 -6.38 46.36
CA VAL A 698 4.35 -6.57 47.63
C VAL A 698 4.02 -5.26 48.35
N SER A 699 4.65 -4.17 47.94
CA SER A 699 4.44 -2.80 48.43
C SER A 699 4.81 -1.80 47.34
N ASP A 700 4.45 -0.54 47.55
CA ASP A 700 4.92 0.56 46.71
C ASP A 700 6.46 0.56 46.66
N MET A 701 7.00 0.87 45.48
CA MET A 701 8.45 0.89 45.26
C MET A 701 8.83 1.85 44.14
N ASP A 702 10.10 2.27 44.13
CA ASP A 702 10.72 2.99 43.03
C ASP A 702 11.74 2.09 42.34
N LEU A 703 11.58 1.87 41.04
CA LEU A 703 12.55 1.21 40.17
C LEU A 703 13.41 2.28 39.50
N VAL A 704 14.72 2.18 39.69
CA VAL A 704 15.68 3.08 39.06
C VAL A 704 16.66 2.23 38.28
N ALA A 705 16.51 2.21 36.94
CA ALA A 705 17.47 1.58 36.06
C ALA A 705 18.65 2.53 35.84
N VAL A 706 19.83 2.11 36.27
CA VAL A 706 21.07 2.86 36.08
C VAL A 706 21.74 2.36 34.81
N PHE A 707 21.99 3.28 33.90
CA PHE A 707 22.78 3.04 32.72
C PHE A 707 24.06 3.87 32.79
N ARG A 708 25.17 3.33 32.24
CA ARG A 708 26.40 4.10 32.09
C ARG A 708 26.74 4.25 30.61
N PRO A 709 27.29 5.42 30.20
CA PRO A 709 27.85 5.55 28.87
C PRO A 709 28.95 4.50 28.65
N VAL A 710 28.90 3.81 27.52
CA VAL A 710 30.02 3.00 27.02
C VAL A 710 30.87 3.91 26.13
N TYR A 711 32.18 3.66 26.04
CA TYR A 711 33.03 4.41 25.12
C TYR A 711 32.54 4.18 23.68
N ALA A 712 31.80 5.16 23.17
CA ALA A 712 31.26 5.22 21.82
C ALA A 712 31.31 6.69 21.39
N ASN A 713 31.76 6.94 20.17
CA ASN A 713 31.78 8.30 19.64
C ASN A 713 30.38 8.64 19.11
N ILE A 714 29.68 9.48 19.87
CA ILE A 714 28.30 9.86 19.54
C ILE A 714 28.30 10.87 18.38
N LEU A 715 27.58 10.52 17.32
CA LEU A 715 27.32 11.41 16.19
C LEU A 715 25.95 12.08 16.38
N ASN A 716 25.97 13.42 16.42
CA ASN A 716 24.79 14.24 16.67
C ASN A 716 24.34 14.92 15.37
N GLY A 717 23.41 14.29 14.64
CA GLY A 717 22.67 14.96 13.59
C GLY A 717 23.53 15.41 12.39
N THR A 718 23.48 16.71 12.12
CA THR A 718 24.11 17.35 10.95
C THR A 718 25.60 17.59 11.14
N PHE A 719 26.42 17.16 10.18
CA PHE A 719 27.84 17.50 10.12
C PHE A 719 28.02 18.98 9.76
N SER A 720 28.71 19.75 10.61
CA SER A 720 28.95 21.19 10.40
C SER A 720 30.15 21.50 9.51
N GLU A 721 31.06 20.54 9.32
CA GLU A 721 32.29 20.67 8.53
C GLU A 721 32.75 19.30 8.04
N ASP A 722 33.80 19.27 7.21
CA ASP A 722 34.40 18.02 6.75
C ASP A 722 34.85 17.14 7.92
N ALA A 723 34.52 15.85 7.86
CA ALA A 723 34.80 14.91 8.93
C ALA A 723 35.47 13.63 8.42
N VAL A 724 36.37 13.07 9.23
CA VAL A 724 36.99 11.76 8.99
C VAL A 724 36.76 10.90 10.23
N LEU A 725 36.01 9.82 10.05
CA LEU A 725 35.78 8.80 11.06
C LEU A 725 36.83 7.70 10.91
N SER A 726 37.42 7.27 12.02
CA SER A 726 38.51 6.30 12.07
C SER A 726 38.25 5.20 13.10
N ASP A 727 38.87 4.04 12.90
CA ASP A 727 38.86 2.89 13.82
C ASP A 727 39.35 3.22 15.25
N MET A 728 40.22 4.21 15.42
CA MET A 728 40.67 4.66 16.76
C MET A 728 39.53 5.18 17.66
N GLN A 729 38.37 5.46 17.08
CA GLN A 729 37.22 6.08 17.70
C GLN A 729 35.95 5.22 17.54
N GLU A 730 36.08 3.97 17.07
CA GLU A 730 34.93 3.08 16.96
C GLU A 730 34.51 2.48 18.32
N PRO A 731 33.22 2.10 18.51
CA PRO A 731 32.11 2.32 17.57
C PRO A 731 31.62 3.78 17.58
N TYR A 732 31.20 4.25 16.41
CA TYR A 732 30.40 5.46 16.30
C TYR A 732 28.92 5.12 16.45
N VAL A 733 28.18 5.93 17.19
CA VAL A 733 26.75 5.71 17.44
C VAL A 733 25.99 6.97 17.08
N ALA A 734 25.05 6.87 16.13
CA ALA A 734 24.17 7.97 15.79
C ALA A 734 23.01 8.07 16.78
N ARG A 735 22.67 9.31 17.21
CA ARG A 735 21.49 9.59 18.05
C ARG A 735 20.20 9.82 17.27
N GLY A 736 20.29 9.93 15.96
CA GLY A 736 19.18 10.23 15.06
C GLY A 736 19.65 10.16 13.61
N ASP A 737 18.92 10.81 12.70
CA ASP A 737 19.37 11.00 11.32
C ASP A 737 20.73 11.68 11.27
N LEU A 738 21.63 11.21 10.41
CA LEU A 738 22.87 11.89 10.07
C LEU A 738 22.68 12.69 8.78
N ILE A 739 23.07 13.96 8.80
CA ILE A 739 22.92 14.83 7.62
C ILE A 739 24.30 15.32 7.20
N ILE A 740 24.70 15.03 5.96
CA ILE A 740 25.90 15.54 5.31
C ILE A 740 25.46 16.66 4.36
N PRO A 741 25.58 17.94 4.75
CA PRO A 741 25.11 19.07 3.94
C PRO A 741 25.85 19.19 2.60
N ALA A 742 25.25 19.96 1.69
CA ALA A 742 25.90 20.35 0.45
C ALA A 742 27.28 20.96 0.73
N TYR A 743 28.28 20.51 -0.04
CA TYR A 743 29.68 20.93 0.03
C TYR A 743 30.47 20.44 1.26
N THR A 744 29.87 19.60 2.11
CA THR A 744 30.56 18.92 3.21
C THR A 744 30.99 17.52 2.79
N ARG A 745 32.21 17.10 3.16
CA ARG A 745 32.72 15.74 2.96
C ARG A 745 32.83 14.97 4.27
N VAL A 746 32.21 13.80 4.32
CA VAL A 746 32.41 12.84 5.40
C VAL A 746 33.09 11.59 4.87
N THR A 747 34.18 11.18 5.51
CA THR A 747 34.95 9.99 5.16
C THR A 747 34.90 8.97 6.28
N LEU A 748 34.54 7.71 5.99
CA LEU A 748 34.65 6.58 6.90
C LEU A 748 35.84 5.73 6.44
N ASN A 749 36.89 5.68 7.25
CA ASN A 749 38.08 4.87 6.98
C ASN A 749 37.88 3.42 7.40
N GLU A 750 38.82 2.55 6.98
CA GLU A 750 38.81 1.14 7.33
C GLU A 750 38.65 0.87 8.82
N GLY A 751 37.95 -0.22 9.15
CA GLY A 751 37.66 -0.61 10.53
C GLY A 751 36.59 0.22 11.25
N VAL A 752 36.03 1.27 10.63
CA VAL A 752 34.93 2.02 11.26
C VAL A 752 33.67 1.16 11.38
N ARG A 753 33.15 1.05 12.61
CA ARG A 753 31.80 0.59 12.89
C ARG A 753 30.88 1.75 13.25
N LEU A 754 29.82 1.94 12.47
CA LEU A 754 28.76 2.94 12.71
C LEU A 754 27.45 2.24 13.03
N LEU A 755 26.84 2.57 14.16
CA LEU A 755 25.57 2.03 14.60
C LEU A 755 24.46 3.08 14.51
N MET A 756 23.40 2.76 13.77
CA MET A 756 22.27 3.64 13.48
C MET A 756 21.04 3.28 14.35
N PRO A 757 20.22 4.27 14.74
CA PRO A 757 18.91 4.05 15.34
C PRO A 757 17.92 3.38 14.40
N GLU A 758 16.98 2.64 14.99
CA GLU A 758 15.79 2.17 14.29
C GLU A 758 15.09 3.34 13.58
N GLY A 759 14.75 3.15 12.30
CA GLY A 759 14.10 4.15 11.45
C GLY A 759 14.93 5.37 11.02
N CYS A 760 16.15 5.58 11.53
CA CYS A 760 16.97 6.76 11.21
C CYS A 760 17.87 6.55 9.98
N ASN A 761 18.25 7.65 9.32
CA ASN A 761 18.80 7.69 7.96
C ASN A 761 20.15 8.41 7.91
N ILE A 762 20.88 8.21 6.80
CA ILE A 762 22.05 9.02 6.45
C ILE A 762 21.70 9.83 5.20
N TYR A 763 21.35 11.10 5.36
CA TYR A 763 21.08 12.02 4.25
C TYR A 763 22.37 12.63 3.72
N VAL A 764 22.59 12.52 2.41
CA VAL A 764 23.80 12.99 1.73
C VAL A 764 23.46 14.01 0.65
N TYR A 765 23.69 15.28 0.97
CA TYR A 765 23.65 16.40 0.02
C TYR A 765 25.07 16.85 -0.39
N GLY A 766 26.11 16.44 0.35
CA GLY A 766 27.52 16.74 0.09
C GLY A 766 28.27 15.60 -0.58
N THR A 767 29.24 15.01 0.12
CA THR A 767 30.01 13.85 -0.34
C THR A 767 30.22 12.85 0.79
N LEU A 768 29.84 11.60 0.57
CA LEU A 768 30.13 10.49 1.47
C LEU A 768 31.18 9.58 0.83
N THR A 769 32.30 9.39 1.51
CA THR A 769 33.39 8.50 1.06
C THR A 769 33.57 7.38 2.07
N ILE A 770 33.38 6.13 1.67
CA ILE A 770 33.61 4.95 2.51
C ILE A 770 34.78 4.17 1.93
N GLN A 771 35.82 3.97 2.73
CA GLN A 771 37.09 3.35 2.34
C GLN A 771 37.50 2.24 3.31
N GLY A 772 36.80 1.11 3.26
CA GLY A 772 37.21 -0.11 3.96
C GLY A 772 38.33 -0.86 3.23
N SER A 773 38.75 -1.98 3.82
CA SER A 773 39.61 -2.99 3.19
C SER A 773 39.00 -4.39 3.33
N GLU A 774 39.49 -5.37 2.56
CA GLU A 774 39.03 -6.77 2.64
C GLU A 774 39.17 -7.37 4.06
N ILE A 775 40.23 -6.98 4.76
CA ILE A 775 40.53 -7.43 6.14
C ILE A 775 39.86 -6.57 7.21
N SER A 776 39.53 -5.32 6.90
CA SER A 776 38.96 -4.35 7.83
C SER A 776 37.89 -3.51 7.13
N PRO A 777 36.72 -4.11 6.83
CA PRO A 777 35.64 -3.40 6.15
C PRO A 777 35.05 -2.31 7.05
N VAL A 778 34.43 -1.31 6.43
CA VAL A 778 33.53 -0.41 7.16
C VAL A 778 32.22 -1.14 7.41
N VAL A 779 31.69 -1.09 8.63
CA VAL A 779 30.41 -1.72 8.97
C VAL A 779 29.42 -0.63 9.38
N ILE A 780 28.29 -0.55 8.68
CA ILE A 780 27.15 0.25 9.10
C ILE A 780 26.00 -0.71 9.41
N ASP A 781 25.53 -0.67 10.65
CA ASP A 781 24.54 -1.58 11.20
C ASP A 781 23.57 -0.81 12.10
N SER A 782 22.52 -1.46 12.60
CA SER A 782 21.73 -0.95 13.71
C SER A 782 22.26 -1.47 15.05
N TYR A 783 22.03 -0.72 16.14
CA TYR A 783 22.15 -1.29 17.50
C TYR A 783 20.83 -1.87 18.02
N SER A 784 19.70 -1.56 17.36
CA SER A 784 18.37 -2.15 17.61
C SER A 784 17.51 -2.06 16.35
N GLY A 785 16.73 -3.11 16.06
CA GLY A 785 15.76 -3.11 14.97
C GLY A 785 16.37 -2.90 13.57
N SER A 786 15.56 -2.41 12.64
CA SER A 786 16.01 -2.01 11.30
C SER A 786 16.17 -0.49 11.24
N TRP A 787 17.32 0.01 10.79
CA TRP A 787 17.49 1.43 10.53
C TRP A 787 16.99 1.79 9.13
N GLY A 788 16.97 3.08 8.79
CA GLY A 788 16.57 3.59 7.47
C GLY A 788 17.61 3.25 6.39
N GLY A 789 17.94 4.22 5.54
CA GLY A 789 18.90 4.03 4.45
C GLY A 789 19.91 5.16 4.27
N ILE A 790 20.88 4.93 3.39
CA ILE A 790 21.76 5.99 2.87
C ILE A 790 21.03 6.69 1.73
N CYS A 791 20.66 7.94 1.94
CA CYS A 791 19.79 8.73 1.08
C CYS A 791 20.59 9.84 0.39
N LEU A 792 21.05 9.60 -0.83
CA LEU A 792 21.78 10.58 -1.62
C LEU A 792 20.83 11.39 -2.49
N ASP A 793 20.89 12.72 -2.39
CA ASP A 793 20.03 13.61 -3.16
C ASP A 793 20.78 14.85 -3.65
N ARG A 794 20.85 15.01 -4.97
CA ARG A 794 21.47 16.16 -5.66
C ARG A 794 22.83 16.51 -5.04
N ALA A 795 23.61 15.47 -4.71
CA ALA A 795 24.80 15.63 -3.90
C ALA A 795 25.86 16.42 -4.67
N THR A 796 26.55 17.36 -4.02
CA THR A 796 27.49 18.26 -4.69
C THR A 796 28.82 17.61 -5.09
N GLY A 797 28.99 16.31 -4.83
CA GLY A 797 30.12 15.50 -5.29
C GLY A 797 29.73 14.03 -5.53
N SER A 798 30.66 13.24 -6.06
CA SER A 798 30.47 11.80 -6.25
C SER A 798 30.78 11.04 -4.97
N SER A 799 29.85 10.19 -4.54
CA SER A 799 30.05 9.31 -3.38
C SER A 799 30.61 7.96 -3.82
N LEU A 800 31.69 7.53 -3.18
CA LEU A 800 32.35 6.25 -3.37
C LEU A 800 32.18 5.42 -2.11
N MET A 801 31.76 4.16 -2.27
CA MET A 801 31.71 3.19 -1.18
C MET A 801 32.51 1.96 -1.56
N ARG A 802 33.60 1.72 -0.83
CA ARG A 802 34.50 0.58 -1.04
C ARG A 802 34.60 -0.26 0.23
N HIS A 803 34.48 -1.59 0.09
CA HIS A 803 34.57 -2.55 1.20
C HIS A 803 33.64 -2.19 2.38
N LEU A 804 32.38 -1.90 2.05
CA LEU A 804 31.31 -1.62 3.02
C LEU A 804 30.52 -2.90 3.28
N ILE A 805 30.22 -3.18 4.56
CA ILE A 805 29.19 -4.12 4.98
C ILE A 805 28.03 -3.33 5.57
N LEU A 806 26.89 -3.34 4.89
CA LEU A 806 25.65 -2.69 5.29
C LEU A 806 24.68 -3.74 5.82
N LYS A 807 24.21 -3.59 7.06
CA LYS A 807 23.31 -4.56 7.72
C LYS A 807 22.07 -3.88 8.26
N ASN A 808 20.95 -4.60 8.25
CA ASN A 808 19.70 -4.20 8.90
C ASN A 808 19.19 -2.80 8.50
N ALA A 809 19.53 -2.37 7.27
CA ALA A 809 19.02 -1.14 6.67
C ALA A 809 17.64 -1.42 6.03
N SER A 810 16.82 -0.39 5.87
CA SER A 810 15.49 -0.48 5.23
C SER A 810 15.37 0.50 4.07
N THR A 811 14.27 1.24 4.00
CA THR A 811 14.09 2.35 3.06
C THR A 811 14.50 3.66 3.73
N GLY A 812 14.88 4.65 2.93
CA GLY A 812 15.14 5.99 3.43
C GLY A 812 13.91 6.67 4.04
N GLY A 813 14.12 7.77 4.77
CA GLY A 813 13.04 8.48 5.49
C GLY A 813 12.00 9.16 4.61
N ASP A 814 12.25 9.27 3.31
CA ASP A 814 11.25 9.52 2.27
C ASP A 814 11.10 8.24 1.42
N PRO A 815 10.13 7.36 1.73
CA PRO A 815 9.97 6.10 1.01
C PRO A 815 9.40 6.27 -0.40
N GLU A 816 8.97 7.47 -0.81
CA GLU A 816 8.60 7.75 -2.23
C GLU A 816 9.85 7.89 -3.09
N ARG A 817 10.95 8.31 -2.47
CA ARG A 817 12.17 8.73 -3.15
C ARG A 817 13.37 7.84 -2.87
N PHE A 818 13.46 7.30 -1.66
CA PHE A 818 14.56 6.50 -1.17
C PHE A 818 14.10 5.07 -0.88
N THR A 819 13.75 4.34 -1.93
CA THR A 819 13.11 3.01 -1.83
C THR A 819 14.09 1.85 -1.57
N GLY A 820 15.38 2.13 -1.40
CA GLY A 820 16.39 1.13 -1.07
C GLY A 820 17.37 1.51 0.03
N ALA A 821 18.08 0.51 0.55
CA ALA A 821 19.05 0.65 1.63
C ALA A 821 20.18 1.62 1.28
N ILE A 822 20.56 1.67 0.00
CA ILE A 822 21.29 2.79 -0.61
C ILE A 822 20.42 3.35 -1.72
N SER A 823 19.97 4.59 -1.56
CA SER A 823 19.13 5.27 -2.54
C SER A 823 19.82 6.50 -3.10
N SER A 824 19.78 6.67 -4.42
CA SER A 824 20.41 7.81 -5.09
C SER A 824 19.47 8.55 -6.03
N TYR A 825 19.35 9.87 -5.84
CA TYR A 825 18.52 10.75 -6.64
C TYR A 825 19.36 11.91 -7.21
N PHE A 826 19.37 12.08 -8.53
CA PHE A 826 20.25 13.04 -9.24
C PHE A 826 21.73 12.99 -8.81
N THR A 827 22.22 11.83 -8.36
CA THR A 827 23.58 11.67 -7.81
C THR A 827 24.19 10.38 -8.33
N HIS A 828 25.42 10.43 -8.84
CA HIS A 828 26.11 9.23 -9.30
C HIS A 828 26.81 8.52 -8.13
N ILE A 829 26.64 7.21 -8.04
CA ILE A 829 27.22 6.39 -6.97
C ILE A 829 28.12 5.29 -7.54
N LYS A 830 29.20 5.02 -6.81
CA LYS A 830 30.14 3.93 -7.11
C LYS A 830 30.26 2.99 -5.92
N LEU A 831 29.94 1.73 -6.14
CA LEU A 831 29.98 0.64 -5.16
C LEU A 831 31.05 -0.36 -5.59
N GLU A 832 32.04 -0.58 -4.72
CA GLU A 832 33.14 -1.52 -4.94
C GLU A 832 33.25 -2.44 -3.71
N ASP A 833 33.17 -3.76 -3.90
CA ASP A 833 33.32 -4.73 -2.80
C ASP A 833 32.31 -4.52 -1.65
N VAL A 834 31.12 -4.01 -1.98
CA VAL A 834 30.03 -3.74 -1.01
C VAL A 834 29.19 -4.98 -0.77
N VAL A 835 28.87 -5.26 0.49
CA VAL A 835 27.97 -6.31 0.93
C VAL A 835 26.76 -5.68 1.62
N ILE A 836 25.55 -6.01 1.17
CA ILE A 836 24.28 -5.56 1.79
C ILE A 836 23.51 -6.79 2.26
N GLU A 837 23.19 -6.86 3.55
CA GLU A 837 22.54 -8.01 4.20
C GLU A 837 21.36 -7.59 5.08
N ASN A 838 20.37 -8.48 5.22
CA ASN A 838 19.22 -8.33 6.10
C ASN A 838 18.40 -7.06 5.86
N VAL A 839 18.13 -6.73 4.59
CA VAL A 839 17.26 -5.60 4.23
C VAL A 839 15.87 -6.09 3.83
N PRO A 840 14.76 -5.48 4.31
CA PRO A 840 13.39 -5.90 3.98
C PRO A 840 12.92 -5.44 2.59
N ALA A 841 13.67 -4.55 1.93
CA ALA A 841 13.32 -3.95 0.64
C ALA A 841 14.50 -4.00 -0.35
N ASN A 842 14.51 -3.14 -1.37
CA ASN A 842 15.56 -3.09 -2.40
C ASN A 842 16.92 -2.72 -1.76
N PRO A 843 18.00 -3.50 -1.98
CA PRO A 843 19.35 -3.13 -1.55
C PRO A 843 19.83 -1.81 -2.16
N VAL A 844 19.62 -1.60 -3.46
CA VAL A 844 20.06 -0.39 -4.17
C VAL A 844 18.91 0.17 -5.02
N PHE A 845 18.61 1.45 -4.83
CA PHE A 845 17.69 2.20 -5.69
C PHE A 845 18.40 3.44 -6.28
N ALA A 846 18.15 3.73 -7.54
CA ALA A 846 18.66 4.93 -8.18
C ALA A 846 17.66 5.52 -9.17
N GLN A 847 17.45 6.83 -9.13
CA GLN A 847 16.61 7.54 -10.09
C GLN A 847 17.31 8.80 -10.59
N TYR A 848 17.25 9.04 -11.91
CA TYR A 848 18.00 10.10 -12.61
C TYR A 848 19.51 10.08 -12.29
N SER A 849 20.04 8.88 -12.07
CA SER A 849 21.36 8.64 -11.48
C SER A 849 22.03 7.48 -12.21
N ASN A 850 23.37 7.48 -12.20
CA ASN A 850 24.15 6.35 -12.74
C ASN A 850 24.78 5.59 -11.57
N VAL A 851 24.71 4.27 -11.62
CA VAL A 851 25.22 3.36 -10.60
C VAL A 851 26.33 2.52 -11.21
N GLN A 852 27.53 2.56 -10.62
CA GLN A 852 28.60 1.64 -10.96
C GLN A 852 28.76 0.61 -9.83
N VAL A 853 28.66 -0.67 -10.17
CA VAL A 853 28.78 -1.78 -9.21
C VAL A 853 29.95 -2.68 -9.62
N ASN A 854 30.84 -2.98 -8.69
CA ASN A 854 31.98 -3.86 -8.92
C ASN A 854 32.19 -4.78 -7.71
N ASN A 855 32.20 -6.10 -7.93
CA ASN A 855 32.41 -7.13 -6.90
C ASN A 855 31.50 -7.02 -5.66
N CYS A 856 30.24 -6.61 -5.83
CA CYS A 856 29.28 -6.47 -4.73
C CYS A 856 28.45 -7.74 -4.51
N ARG A 857 27.93 -7.91 -3.28
CA ARG A 857 26.96 -8.95 -2.92
C ARG A 857 25.75 -8.30 -2.25
N PHE A 858 24.55 -8.54 -2.79
CA PHE A 858 23.31 -7.97 -2.28
C PHE A 858 22.35 -9.09 -1.89
N HIS A 859 21.79 -9.00 -0.68
CA HIS A 859 20.80 -9.93 -0.16
C HIS A 859 19.60 -9.13 0.36
N SER A 860 18.39 -9.50 -0.05
CA SER A 860 17.13 -8.92 0.43
C SER A 860 16.25 -10.02 1.00
N LEU A 861 15.50 -9.69 2.05
CA LEU A 861 14.48 -10.55 2.66
C LEU A 861 13.12 -10.42 1.96
N GLY A 862 12.92 -9.35 1.18
CA GLY A 862 11.68 -9.09 0.44
C GLY A 862 11.75 -9.56 -1.02
N SER A 863 10.59 -9.66 -1.66
CA SER A 863 10.47 -9.87 -3.10
C SER A 863 10.66 -8.55 -3.86
N GLY A 864 11.63 -8.46 -4.77
CA GLY A 864 11.88 -7.25 -5.55
C GLY A 864 13.21 -7.26 -6.31
N ASP A 865 13.52 -6.13 -6.96
CA ASP A 865 14.79 -5.94 -7.66
C ASP A 865 15.92 -5.70 -6.66
N LEU A 866 17.03 -6.46 -6.77
CA LEU A 866 18.21 -6.20 -5.94
C LEU A 866 18.86 -4.84 -6.25
N ILE A 867 18.72 -4.38 -7.50
CA ILE A 867 19.16 -3.08 -7.98
C ILE A 867 18.05 -2.53 -8.87
N ASN A 868 17.41 -1.45 -8.46
CA ASN A 868 16.35 -0.79 -9.24
C ASN A 868 16.83 0.58 -9.72
N VAL A 869 16.93 0.76 -11.04
CA VAL A 869 17.42 2.01 -11.66
C VAL A 869 16.37 2.60 -12.59
N LYS A 870 15.93 3.82 -12.32
CA LYS A 870 14.93 4.55 -13.11
C LYS A 870 15.52 5.77 -13.81
N HIS A 871 15.21 5.96 -15.08
CA HIS A 871 15.61 7.14 -15.86
C HIS A 871 17.12 7.47 -15.83
N SER A 872 17.98 6.44 -15.84
CA SER A 872 19.44 6.61 -15.98
C SER A 872 19.81 7.02 -17.41
N LYS A 873 20.94 7.72 -17.56
CA LYS A 873 21.50 8.09 -18.88
C LYS A 873 22.71 7.26 -19.25
#